data_AF-A0A2E3II16-F1
#
_entry.id   AF-A0A2E3II16-F1
#
_cell.length_a   1.000
_cell.length_b   1.000
_cell.length_c   1.000
_cell.angle_alpha   90.00
_cell.angle_beta   90.00
_cell.angle_gamma   90.00
#
_symmetry.space_group_name_H-M   'P 1'
#
loop_
_entity.id
_entity.type
_entity.pdbx_description
1 polymer ?
#
loop_
_entity_poly.entity_id
_entity_poly.type
_entity_poly.pdbx_seq_one_letter_code
_entity_poly.pdbx_strand_id
1 'polypeptide(L)'
;MRKVGIAGLIICLTSLALGAPDWPSLRKVVERSSLPGTELLGESGDLSITMIEGVDRFLDAEIAAELKDRRGGTREELARILGLPRDQNPEGNSFRYAGRRWGPIGNGQNYTVNEVRWKTFGNMEALGLLFEPSESAPLVDVIALPDADQDPEELGAMEPYSERQQTHPFAAQMAMAGCRVLVPVLIKREEHHAMPMREWLHRPAWELGRTLAGYEVLKVLAAVDCFRRKNPSRSGQTTSRKIAVVGWGEGGRLALYAAALDERLDGALVSGYFGPRGRVWDEPADRSVFGLLRGHSDAEIARLIAPRPLVIETGHFPEYGFRLDQEGIPERIREGAGKRGKPGRLLESKDEAVRIEVELIGTETVALRSTNCAIQPESWRMMLEKIGVGVPPKREEKSDSGWAAIKPLQTVKDIARRHGEQVQAIDRHNQRVLIESERVRGELFKIVKTDSVENYEASITPLRERFSKEVIGEHASLQKLAEPNAHTRSYQEGPGTISYEVLLDVQAGVQAYGILTLPRDMKLDGSEKRPVVVCQHGLEGRPQSTVGEKDYHYYKAFATRLAERGFVTFAPQNLYLGWDLFRILQFKANAVGCTLFSVMVPQHRQITEWLAGLPFVDGDRIGFYGLSYGGKSAMRIPPLVDRYCLSICSADFNEWVWKNAATDQWSARYSYANKGEYEIFEFDLGGTFNYFEMAALICPRPFMVERGHFDGVAPDKTVAYEFAKVRALYAAQLGIGKRAEIEWFVGPHTINGDKTYEFLHRHLQWPVTPAK
;
A
#
# COMPACT_ATOMS: atom_id res chain seq x y z
N MET A 1 -75.21 34.54 -26.08
CA MET A 1 -75.02 34.88 -24.64
C MET A 1 -73.73 34.19 -24.19
N ARG A 2 -72.67 34.77 -23.62
CA ARG A 2 -72.07 36.12 -23.45
C ARG A 2 -70.58 35.79 -23.20
N LYS A 3 -69.66 36.11 -24.11
CA LYS A 3 -68.69 37.23 -24.11
C LYS A 3 -67.65 37.26 -22.97
N VAL A 4 -66.40 36.96 -23.35
CA VAL A 4 -65.13 37.74 -23.19
C VAL A 4 -65.00 38.68 -21.98
N GLY A 5 -63.87 38.54 -21.26
CA GLY A 5 -63.30 39.57 -20.38
C GLY A 5 -61.80 39.36 -20.14
N ILE A 6 -60.99 40.21 -20.76
CA ILE A 6 -59.54 40.37 -20.54
C ILE A 6 -59.31 40.93 -19.13
N ALA A 7 -58.32 40.42 -18.39
CA ALA A 7 -57.78 41.07 -17.20
C ALA A 7 -56.27 40.88 -17.11
N GLY A 8 -55.57 41.99 -16.95
CA GLY A 8 -54.13 42.17 -17.09
C GLY A 8 -53.27 41.37 -16.11
N LEU A 9 -52.12 40.96 -16.65
CA LEU A 9 -50.98 40.43 -15.95
C LEU A 9 -50.34 41.56 -15.11
N ILE A 10 -50.62 41.62 -13.81
CA ILE A 10 -49.80 42.40 -12.87
C ILE A 10 -48.75 41.43 -12.33
N ILE A 11 -47.55 41.48 -12.92
CA ILE A 11 -46.36 40.86 -12.35
C ILE A 11 -45.99 41.70 -11.12
N CYS A 12 -46.44 41.28 -9.94
CA CYS A 12 -45.79 41.68 -8.70
C CYS A 12 -44.41 41.03 -8.70
N LEU A 13 -43.39 41.80 -9.06
CA LEU A 13 -42.00 41.55 -8.69
C LEU A 13 -41.91 41.61 -7.17
N THR A 14 -42.21 40.50 -6.50
CA THR A 14 -41.67 40.27 -5.17
C THR A 14 -40.17 40.06 -5.34
N SER A 15 -39.42 41.13 -5.13
CA SER A 15 -37.98 41.07 -4.87
C SER A 15 -37.78 40.21 -3.62
N LEU A 16 -37.63 38.91 -3.81
CA LEU A 16 -37.00 38.04 -2.82
C LEU A 16 -35.61 38.61 -2.61
N ALA A 17 -35.40 39.24 -1.46
CA ALA A 17 -34.08 39.52 -0.95
C ALA A 17 -33.40 38.16 -0.73
N LEU A 18 -32.77 37.63 -1.78
CA LEU A 18 -31.80 36.55 -1.67
C LEU A 18 -30.69 37.10 -0.78
N GLY A 19 -30.61 36.59 0.45
CA GLY A 19 -29.51 36.91 1.36
C GLY A 19 -28.17 36.65 0.68
N ALA A 20 -27.13 37.36 1.11
CA ALA A 20 -25.78 37.10 0.63
C ALA A 20 -25.43 35.61 0.87
N PRO A 21 -24.75 34.94 -0.08
CA PRO A 21 -24.36 33.55 0.10
C PRO A 21 -23.39 33.38 1.28
N ASP A 22 -23.35 32.20 1.88
CA ASP A 22 -22.46 31.88 3.01
C ASP A 22 -20.96 31.87 2.60
N TRP A 23 -20.70 31.75 1.29
CA TRP A 23 -19.36 31.78 0.70
C TRP A 23 -18.97 33.17 0.16
N PRO A 24 -17.65 33.47 0.07
CA PRO A 24 -17.17 34.71 -0.53
C PRO A 24 -17.64 34.88 -1.99
N SER A 25 -18.10 36.08 -2.33
CA SER A 25 -18.48 36.43 -3.71
C SER A 25 -17.23 36.76 -4.53
N LEU A 26 -16.78 35.79 -5.34
CA LEU A 26 -15.59 35.89 -6.17
C LEU A 26 -15.98 35.95 -7.65
N ARG A 27 -15.43 36.92 -8.39
CA ARG A 27 -15.58 37.06 -9.84
C ARG A 27 -14.29 36.63 -10.54
N LYS A 28 -14.42 35.93 -11.67
CA LYS A 28 -13.27 35.58 -12.52
C LYS A 28 -12.60 36.86 -13.04
N VAL A 29 -11.27 36.90 -13.03
CA VAL A 29 -10.51 38.01 -13.62
C VAL A 29 -10.46 37.81 -15.14
N VAL A 30 -10.85 38.85 -15.89
CA VAL A 30 -10.92 38.80 -17.37
C VAL A 30 -9.56 39.11 -17.99
N GLU A 31 -8.87 40.15 -17.49
CA GLU A 31 -7.54 40.55 -17.94
C GLU A 31 -6.48 39.77 -17.19
N ARG A 32 -5.82 38.84 -17.89
CA ARG A 32 -4.80 37.97 -17.29
C ARG A 32 -3.52 38.75 -17.07
N SER A 33 -3.05 38.78 -15.84
CA SER A 33 -1.75 39.34 -15.45
C SER A 33 -0.98 38.35 -14.59
N SER A 34 0.35 38.38 -14.68
CA SER A 34 1.21 37.62 -13.78
C SER A 34 1.46 38.40 -12.48
N LEU A 35 1.82 37.66 -11.43
CA LEU A 35 2.41 38.22 -10.23
C LEU A 35 3.78 38.87 -10.57
N PRO A 36 4.16 39.97 -9.90
CA PRO A 36 5.49 40.54 -10.05
C PRO A 36 6.59 39.50 -9.84
N GLY A 37 7.58 39.47 -10.74
CA GLY A 37 8.69 38.51 -10.68
C GLY A 37 8.36 37.10 -11.19
N THR A 38 7.22 36.92 -11.87
CA THR A 38 6.82 35.63 -12.45
C THR A 38 6.42 35.77 -13.92
N GLU A 39 6.54 34.67 -14.67
CA GLU A 39 6.10 34.61 -16.06
C GLU A 39 4.58 34.39 -16.14
N LEU A 40 3.96 34.76 -17.27
CA LEU A 40 2.52 34.58 -17.46
C LEU A 40 2.19 33.11 -17.73
N LEU A 41 1.28 32.54 -16.94
CA LEU A 41 0.80 31.16 -17.13
C LEU A 41 -0.12 31.05 -18.36
N GLY A 42 0.49 30.69 -19.50
CA GLY A 42 -0.18 30.52 -20.79
C GLY A 42 -0.92 29.19 -20.97
N GLU A 43 -0.54 28.14 -20.24
CA GLU A 43 -1.12 26.80 -20.36
C GLU A 43 -2.61 26.78 -20.03
N SER A 44 -3.42 26.05 -20.81
CA SER A 44 -4.86 25.92 -20.56
C SER A 44 -5.24 24.48 -20.26
N GLY A 45 -6.44 24.23 -19.73
CA GLY A 45 -6.90 22.91 -19.34
C GLY A 45 -6.81 22.66 -17.83
N ASP A 46 -6.90 21.39 -17.42
CA ASP A 46 -6.87 20.97 -16.01
C ASP A 46 -5.43 20.71 -15.57
N LEU A 47 -4.76 21.78 -15.10
CA LEU A 47 -3.37 21.74 -14.63
C LEU A 47 -3.13 20.73 -13.50
N SER A 48 -4.16 20.42 -12.71
CA SER A 48 -4.09 19.40 -11.66
C SER A 48 -3.88 18.01 -12.24
N ILE A 49 -4.58 17.70 -13.34
CA ILE A 49 -4.45 16.41 -14.04
C ILE A 49 -3.13 16.34 -14.80
N THR A 50 -2.74 17.43 -15.49
CA THR A 50 -1.43 17.50 -16.18
C THR A 50 -0.27 17.23 -15.23
N MET A 51 -0.32 17.80 -14.01
CA MET A 51 0.66 17.56 -12.96
C MET A 51 0.73 16.08 -12.55
N ILE A 52 -0.41 15.42 -12.34
CA ILE A 52 -0.49 14.00 -11.96
C ILE A 52 0.04 13.10 -13.08
N GLU A 53 -0.28 13.41 -14.33
CA GLU A 53 0.24 12.68 -15.50
C GLU A 53 1.75 12.88 -15.67
N GLY A 54 2.29 14.04 -15.27
CA GLY A 54 3.74 14.28 -15.16
C GLY A 54 4.39 13.35 -14.14
N VAL A 55 3.77 13.19 -12.97
CA VAL A 55 4.25 12.26 -11.93
C VAL A 55 4.15 10.81 -12.38
N ASP A 56 3.12 10.43 -13.14
CA ASP A 56 3.00 9.09 -13.71
C ASP A 56 4.19 8.73 -14.62
N ARG A 57 4.56 9.65 -15.52
CA ARG A 57 5.74 9.50 -16.39
C ARG A 57 7.05 9.47 -15.61
N PHE A 58 7.16 10.28 -14.57
CA PHE A 58 8.32 10.28 -13.68
C PHE A 58 8.49 8.92 -13.00
N LEU A 59 7.41 8.35 -12.45
CA LEU A 59 7.47 7.03 -11.79
C LEU A 59 7.78 5.90 -12.78
N ASP A 60 7.28 5.97 -14.02
CA ASP A 60 7.68 5.03 -15.07
C ASP A 60 9.20 5.10 -15.36
N ALA A 61 9.77 6.30 -15.37
CA ALA A 61 11.21 6.49 -15.57
C ALA A 61 12.03 5.96 -14.38
N GLU A 62 11.58 6.17 -13.14
CA GLU A 62 12.26 5.66 -11.94
C GLU A 62 12.25 4.12 -11.92
N ILE A 63 11.13 3.49 -12.26
CA ILE A 63 11.04 2.03 -12.40
C ILE A 63 11.99 1.52 -13.48
N ALA A 64 12.01 2.17 -14.64
CA ALA A 64 12.90 1.79 -15.73
C ALA A 64 14.38 1.94 -15.34
N ALA A 65 14.71 2.95 -14.54
CA ALA A 65 16.06 3.18 -14.02
C ALA A 65 16.50 2.06 -13.06
N GLU A 66 15.65 1.69 -12.09
CA GLU A 66 15.95 0.60 -11.14
C GLU A 66 16.18 -0.74 -11.87
N LEU A 67 15.30 -1.08 -12.82
CA LEU A 67 15.43 -2.30 -13.64
C LEU A 67 16.66 -2.32 -14.56
N LYS A 68 17.22 -1.14 -14.86
CA LYS A 68 18.45 -1.00 -15.63
C LYS A 68 19.70 -1.09 -14.75
N ASP A 69 19.68 -0.47 -13.57
CA ASP A 69 20.82 -0.41 -12.65
C ASP A 69 21.14 -1.78 -12.06
N ARG A 70 20.10 -2.57 -11.72
CA ARG A 70 20.24 -3.98 -11.29
C ARG A 70 21.31 -4.18 -10.22
N ARG A 71 21.21 -3.39 -9.16
CA ARG A 71 22.20 -3.34 -8.07
C ARG A 71 22.39 -4.70 -7.40
N GLY A 72 21.42 -5.61 -7.54
CA GLY A 72 21.34 -6.84 -6.77
C GLY A 72 20.98 -6.56 -5.31
N GLY A 73 20.18 -7.43 -4.73
CA GLY A 73 19.79 -7.39 -3.33
C GLY A 73 20.23 -8.65 -2.59
N THR A 74 20.25 -8.58 -1.27
CA THR A 74 20.63 -9.70 -0.38
C THR A 74 19.44 -10.55 0.03
N ARG A 75 19.69 -11.75 0.59
CA ARG A 75 18.63 -12.60 1.17
C ARG A 75 17.98 -11.91 2.38
N GLU A 76 18.79 -11.21 3.18
CA GLU A 76 18.37 -10.49 4.37
C GLU A 76 17.41 -9.35 4.02
N GLU A 77 17.73 -8.60 2.96
CA GLU A 77 16.83 -7.55 2.45
C GLU A 77 15.54 -8.13 1.91
N LEU A 78 15.60 -9.23 1.13
CA LEU A 78 14.40 -9.92 0.64
C LEU A 78 13.51 -10.39 1.79
N ALA A 79 14.11 -10.99 2.83
CA ALA A 79 13.39 -11.40 4.03
C ALA A 79 12.73 -10.19 4.72
N ARG A 80 13.45 -9.07 4.84
CA ARG A 80 12.98 -7.84 5.48
C ARG A 80 11.78 -7.22 4.76
N ILE A 81 11.83 -7.09 3.43
CA ILE A 81 10.74 -6.50 2.63
C ILE A 81 9.52 -7.41 2.52
N LEU A 82 9.70 -8.73 2.67
CA LEU A 82 8.59 -9.68 2.79
C LEU A 82 7.99 -9.76 4.20
N GLY A 83 8.71 -9.23 5.20
CA GLY A 83 8.26 -9.17 6.59
C GLY A 83 8.71 -10.33 7.48
N LEU A 84 9.53 -11.26 6.98
CA LEU A 84 9.91 -12.50 7.68
C LEU A 84 10.56 -12.27 9.05
N PRO A 85 11.52 -11.34 9.23
CA PRO A 85 12.18 -11.16 10.53
C PRO A 85 11.23 -10.78 11.69
N ARG A 86 10.02 -10.31 11.37
CA ARG A 86 9.00 -9.93 12.37
C ARG A 86 8.25 -11.13 12.93
N ASP A 87 8.37 -12.29 12.29
CA ASP A 87 7.60 -13.50 12.59
C ASP A 87 8.50 -14.74 12.49
N GLN A 88 8.61 -15.49 13.59
CA GLN A 88 9.49 -16.65 13.65
C GLN A 88 8.68 -17.94 13.68
N ASN A 89 9.12 -18.91 12.88
CA ASN A 89 8.61 -20.27 12.98
C ASN A 89 9.04 -20.91 14.30
N PRO A 90 8.14 -21.69 14.94
CA PRO A 90 8.47 -22.32 16.20
C PRO A 90 9.51 -23.43 16.02
N GLU A 91 10.34 -23.62 17.04
CA GLU A 91 11.29 -24.72 17.04
C GLU A 91 10.58 -26.07 17.12
N GLY A 92 11.20 -27.05 16.48
CA GLY A 92 10.78 -28.44 16.62
C GLY A 92 9.45 -28.78 15.94
N ASN A 93 9.17 -28.15 14.79
CA ASN A 93 8.00 -28.49 13.97
C ASN A 93 7.98 -29.96 13.52
N SER A 94 6.76 -30.47 13.34
CA SER A 94 6.46 -31.82 12.86
C SER A 94 5.06 -31.85 12.26
N PHE A 95 4.83 -32.67 11.24
CA PHE A 95 3.48 -32.91 10.72
C PHE A 95 2.62 -33.67 11.74
N ARG A 96 1.36 -33.27 11.85
CA ARG A 96 0.34 -33.95 12.63
C ARG A 96 -0.88 -34.21 11.75
N TYR A 97 -1.57 -35.31 12.00
CA TYR A 97 -2.84 -35.59 11.34
C TYR A 97 -3.87 -34.51 11.66
N ALA A 98 -4.45 -33.94 10.62
CA ALA A 98 -5.50 -32.92 10.69
C ALA A 98 -6.87 -33.44 10.25
N GLY A 99 -6.92 -34.64 9.65
CA GLY A 99 -8.14 -35.25 9.14
C GLY A 99 -9.18 -35.52 10.23
N ARG A 100 -10.46 -35.53 9.82
CA ARG A 100 -11.62 -35.87 10.69
C ARG A 100 -11.52 -37.26 11.33
N ARG A 101 -10.68 -38.14 10.79
CA ARG A 101 -10.36 -39.48 11.30
C ARG A 101 -8.84 -39.64 11.40
N TRP A 102 -8.41 -40.47 12.34
CA TRP A 102 -7.04 -40.95 12.38
C TRP A 102 -6.74 -41.92 11.21
N GLY A 103 -5.87 -41.50 10.30
CA GLY A 103 -5.46 -42.29 9.13
C GLY A 103 -5.58 -41.51 7.81
N PRO A 104 -5.27 -42.17 6.67
CA PRO A 104 -5.34 -41.54 5.35
C PRO A 104 -6.77 -41.22 4.94
N ILE A 105 -6.91 -40.15 4.13
CA ILE A 105 -8.16 -39.72 3.52
C ILE A 105 -8.45 -40.47 2.21
N GLY A 106 -7.43 -41.10 1.63
CA GLY A 106 -7.54 -41.97 0.47
C GLY A 106 -6.19 -42.56 0.08
N ASN A 107 -6.22 -43.46 -0.91
CA ASN A 107 -5.03 -44.07 -1.47
C ASN A 107 -5.01 -43.82 -2.98
N GLY A 108 -3.84 -43.54 -3.54
CA GLY A 108 -3.60 -43.73 -4.97
C GLY A 108 -3.01 -45.11 -5.23
N GLN A 109 -2.49 -45.31 -6.44
CA GLN A 109 -1.98 -46.62 -6.88
C GLN A 109 -0.89 -47.22 -5.96
N ASN A 110 0.08 -46.42 -5.51
CA ASN A 110 1.20 -46.83 -4.67
C ASN A 110 1.57 -45.78 -3.59
N TYR A 111 0.63 -44.91 -3.25
CA TYR A 111 0.80 -43.87 -2.24
C TYR A 111 -0.48 -43.67 -1.42
N THR A 112 -0.34 -43.12 -0.22
CA THR A 112 -1.44 -42.71 0.66
C THR A 112 -1.48 -41.19 0.79
N VAL A 113 -2.68 -40.63 0.97
CA VAL A 113 -2.84 -39.19 1.20
C VAL A 113 -3.37 -38.96 2.59
N ASN A 114 -2.72 -38.05 3.32
CA ASN A 114 -3.10 -37.67 4.66
C ASN A 114 -3.31 -36.16 4.71
N GLU A 115 -4.41 -35.73 5.35
CA GLU A 115 -4.55 -34.32 5.72
C GLU A 115 -3.64 -34.04 6.91
N VAL A 116 -2.72 -33.08 6.75
CA VAL A 116 -1.73 -32.73 7.77
C VAL A 116 -1.81 -31.27 8.17
N ARG A 117 -1.38 -31.01 9.40
CA ARG A 117 -1.13 -29.67 9.94
C ARG A 117 0.26 -29.60 10.56
N TRP A 118 0.86 -28.42 10.51
CA TRP A 118 2.12 -28.13 11.20
C TRP A 118 2.09 -26.71 11.75
N LYS A 119 2.80 -26.49 12.85
CA LYS A 119 2.90 -25.15 13.44
C LYS A 119 3.73 -24.25 12.52
N THR A 120 3.36 -22.98 12.47
CA THR A 120 4.08 -21.90 11.81
C THR A 120 4.08 -20.67 12.72
N PHE A 121 4.54 -19.53 12.21
CA PHE A 121 4.62 -18.28 12.95
C PHE A 121 3.34 -17.91 13.70
N GLY A 122 3.50 -17.10 14.75
CA GLY A 122 2.37 -16.40 15.36
C GLY A 122 1.27 -17.27 15.99
N ASN A 123 1.63 -18.44 16.54
CA ASN A 123 0.71 -19.47 17.06
C ASN A 123 -0.24 -20.07 16.01
N MET A 124 0.04 -19.86 14.71
CA MET A 124 -0.76 -20.42 13.63
C MET A 124 -0.35 -21.86 13.33
N GLU A 125 -1.27 -22.60 12.72
CA GLU A 125 -0.97 -23.89 12.08
C GLU A 125 -1.31 -23.77 10.58
N ALA A 126 -0.37 -24.21 9.75
CA ALA A 126 -0.62 -24.41 8.33
C ALA A 126 -1.31 -25.76 8.10
N LEU A 127 -2.10 -25.84 7.02
CA LEU A 127 -2.87 -27.02 6.63
C LEU A 127 -2.51 -27.43 5.20
N GLY A 128 -2.56 -28.72 4.91
CA GLY A 128 -2.28 -29.25 3.58
C GLY A 128 -2.51 -30.75 3.46
N LEU A 129 -2.17 -31.29 2.29
CA LEU A 129 -2.20 -32.72 2.00
C LEU A 129 -0.77 -33.26 1.88
N LEU A 130 -0.50 -34.39 2.53
CA LEU A 130 0.76 -35.11 2.45
C LEU A 130 0.56 -36.43 1.71
N PHE A 131 1.18 -36.53 0.54
CA PHE A 131 1.21 -37.72 -0.31
C PHE A 131 2.46 -38.53 0.03
N GLU A 132 2.27 -39.77 0.48
CA GLU A 132 3.36 -40.63 0.96
C GLU A 132 3.37 -41.96 0.20
N PRO A 133 4.50 -42.36 -0.40
CA PRO A 133 4.66 -43.70 -0.97
C PRO A 133 4.34 -44.80 0.05
N SER A 134 3.57 -45.81 -0.37
CA SER A 134 3.05 -46.86 0.51
C SER A 134 3.99 -48.06 0.65
N GLU A 135 4.85 -48.29 -0.35
CA GLU A 135 5.59 -49.55 -0.50
C GLU A 135 7.10 -49.42 -0.24
N SER A 136 7.62 -48.19 -0.15
CA SER A 136 9.06 -47.93 0.03
C SER A 136 9.34 -46.65 0.80
N ALA A 137 10.57 -46.51 1.31
CA ALA A 137 11.05 -45.23 1.79
C ALA A 137 10.97 -44.19 0.65
N PRO A 138 10.52 -42.95 0.90
CA PRO A 138 10.39 -41.95 -0.15
C PRO A 138 11.78 -41.57 -0.71
N LEU A 139 11.85 -41.24 -2.00
CA LEU A 139 13.10 -40.86 -2.65
C LEU A 139 13.58 -39.49 -2.17
N VAL A 140 12.66 -38.52 -2.14
CA VAL A 140 12.91 -37.09 -1.93
C VAL A 140 11.67 -36.44 -1.34
N ASP A 141 11.85 -35.36 -0.59
CA ASP A 141 10.78 -34.52 -0.08
C ASP A 141 10.50 -33.38 -1.06
N VAL A 142 9.24 -33.19 -1.44
CA VAL A 142 8.83 -32.12 -2.35
C VAL A 142 7.73 -31.30 -1.70
N ILE A 143 7.90 -29.98 -1.67
CA ILE A 143 6.83 -29.03 -1.36
C ILE A 143 6.24 -28.55 -2.69
N ALA A 144 5.01 -28.96 -2.99
CA ALA A 144 4.30 -28.68 -4.22
C ALA A 144 3.27 -27.57 -3.98
N LEU A 145 3.55 -26.37 -4.49
CA LEU A 145 2.76 -25.17 -4.26
C LEU A 145 1.75 -24.94 -5.39
N PRO A 146 0.43 -24.94 -5.08
CA PRO A 146 -0.60 -24.66 -6.07
C PRO A 146 -0.58 -23.18 -6.49
N ASP A 147 -1.29 -22.82 -7.56
CA ASP A 147 -1.71 -21.42 -7.70
C ASP A 147 -2.69 -21.05 -6.56
N ALA A 148 -2.88 -19.75 -6.29
CA ALA A 148 -3.75 -19.29 -5.21
C ALA A 148 -5.18 -19.83 -5.32
N ASP A 149 -5.70 -20.01 -6.54
CA ASP A 149 -7.07 -20.46 -6.79
C ASP A 149 -7.20 -21.97 -7.03
N GLN A 150 -6.12 -22.74 -6.77
CA GLN A 150 -6.14 -24.20 -6.84
C GLN A 150 -6.16 -24.83 -5.45
N ASP A 151 -7.12 -25.71 -5.22
CA ASP A 151 -7.15 -26.52 -4.01
C ASP A 151 -6.11 -27.65 -4.05
N PRO A 152 -5.56 -28.08 -2.88
CA PRO A 152 -4.64 -29.21 -2.83
C PRO A 152 -5.14 -30.49 -3.51
N GLU A 153 -6.45 -30.72 -3.50
CA GLU A 153 -7.11 -31.85 -4.14
C GLU A 153 -6.92 -31.89 -5.67
N GLU A 154 -6.85 -30.72 -6.33
CA GLU A 154 -6.64 -30.64 -7.79
C GLU A 154 -5.27 -31.22 -8.19
N LEU A 155 -4.24 -30.94 -7.40
CA LEU A 155 -2.88 -31.44 -7.64
C LEU A 155 -2.76 -32.95 -7.45
N GLY A 156 -3.75 -33.57 -6.79
CA GLY A 156 -3.87 -35.02 -6.60
C GLY A 156 -4.85 -35.72 -7.54
N ALA A 157 -5.60 -35.00 -8.38
CA ALA A 157 -6.80 -35.50 -9.07
C ALA A 157 -7.79 -36.19 -8.11
N MET A 158 -8.07 -35.54 -6.97
CA MET A 158 -8.89 -36.09 -5.88
C MET A 158 -10.28 -35.45 -5.87
N GLU A 159 -11.34 -36.23 -6.11
CA GLU A 159 -12.71 -35.70 -6.05
C GLU A 159 -13.09 -35.21 -4.64
N PRO A 160 -13.74 -34.03 -4.50
CA PRO A 160 -14.15 -33.11 -5.56
C PRO A 160 -13.00 -32.17 -6.00
N TYR A 161 -12.73 -32.09 -7.31
CA TYR A 161 -11.76 -31.14 -7.87
C TYR A 161 -12.24 -30.52 -9.20
N SER A 162 -11.53 -29.48 -9.67
CA SER A 162 -11.85 -28.75 -10.91
C SER A 162 -10.63 -28.74 -11.84
N GLU A 163 -10.78 -29.12 -13.11
CA GLU A 163 -9.69 -29.12 -14.11
C GLU A 163 -9.56 -27.80 -14.88
N ARG A 164 -10.19 -26.71 -14.42
CA ARG A 164 -10.29 -25.43 -15.16
C ARG A 164 -8.95 -24.85 -15.61
N GLN A 165 -7.88 -25.08 -14.86
CA GLN A 165 -6.55 -24.48 -15.08
C GLN A 165 -5.60 -25.35 -15.93
N GLN A 166 -6.06 -26.52 -16.38
CA GLN A 166 -5.29 -27.47 -17.21
C GLN A 166 -3.91 -27.81 -16.62
N THR A 167 -3.80 -27.93 -15.29
CA THR A 167 -2.57 -28.40 -14.64
C THR A 167 -2.57 -29.91 -14.53
N HIS A 168 -1.42 -30.57 -14.73
CA HIS A 168 -1.28 -31.98 -14.39
C HIS A 168 -1.52 -32.21 -12.89
N PRO A 169 -1.98 -33.41 -12.45
CA PRO A 169 -1.99 -33.78 -11.04
C PRO A 169 -0.55 -34.10 -10.57
N PHE A 170 0.32 -33.09 -10.60
CA PHE A 170 1.77 -33.25 -10.42
C PHE A 170 2.14 -33.76 -9.03
N ALA A 171 1.32 -33.51 -7.99
CA ALA A 171 1.55 -34.11 -6.67
C ALA A 171 1.33 -35.62 -6.70
N ALA A 172 0.25 -36.09 -7.32
CA ALA A 172 0.01 -37.52 -7.50
C ALA A 172 1.09 -38.17 -8.39
N GLN A 173 1.49 -37.53 -9.49
CA GLN A 173 2.54 -38.05 -10.38
C GLN A 173 3.89 -38.19 -9.69
N MET A 174 4.32 -37.18 -8.92
CA MET A 174 5.57 -37.26 -8.14
C MET A 174 5.47 -38.32 -7.03
N ALA A 175 4.30 -38.46 -6.38
CA ALA A 175 4.08 -39.50 -5.39
C ALA A 175 4.16 -40.91 -5.99
N MET A 176 3.56 -41.12 -7.17
CA MET A 176 3.66 -42.38 -7.92
C MET A 176 5.10 -42.71 -8.32
N ALA A 177 5.90 -41.68 -8.60
CA ALA A 177 7.33 -41.80 -8.87
C ALA A 177 8.20 -42.02 -7.61
N GLY A 178 7.59 -42.13 -6.43
CA GLY A 178 8.26 -42.43 -5.17
C GLY A 178 8.67 -41.21 -4.34
N CYS A 179 8.26 -40.00 -4.71
CA CYS A 179 8.50 -38.79 -3.91
C CYS A 179 7.50 -38.70 -2.74
N ARG A 180 7.88 -38.10 -1.62
CA ARG A 180 6.91 -37.63 -0.62
C ARG A 180 6.57 -36.19 -0.94
N VAL A 181 5.29 -35.87 -1.10
CA VAL A 181 4.85 -34.56 -1.58
C VAL A 181 3.92 -33.90 -0.58
N LEU A 182 4.25 -32.69 -0.14
CA LEU A 182 3.37 -31.83 0.65
C LEU A 182 2.74 -30.77 -0.25
N VAL A 183 1.41 -30.66 -0.20
CA VAL A 183 0.65 -29.61 -0.89
C VAL A 183 -0.03 -28.72 0.17
N PRO A 184 0.50 -27.52 0.47
CA PRO A 184 -0.12 -26.60 1.43
C PRO A 184 -1.36 -25.91 0.84
N VAL A 185 -2.28 -25.51 1.73
CA VAL A 185 -3.40 -24.63 1.38
C VAL A 185 -2.91 -23.18 1.27
N LEU A 186 -3.10 -22.57 0.10
CA LEU A 186 -2.90 -21.14 -0.13
C LEU A 186 -4.21 -20.36 -0.01
N ILE A 187 -4.10 -19.05 0.19
CA ILE A 187 -5.27 -18.18 0.25
C ILE A 187 -5.78 -17.86 -1.16
N LYS A 188 -6.99 -18.32 -1.49
CA LYS A 188 -7.72 -17.98 -2.73
C LYS A 188 -8.03 -16.49 -2.93
N ARG A 189 -8.17 -16.09 -4.20
CA ARG A 189 -8.56 -14.75 -4.66
C ARG A 189 -10.06 -14.57 -4.85
N GLU A 190 -10.88 -15.38 -4.17
CA GLU A 190 -12.33 -15.22 -4.13
C GLU A 190 -12.73 -13.82 -3.64
N GLU A 191 -13.86 -13.31 -4.13
CA GLU A 191 -14.35 -11.99 -3.73
C GLU A 191 -14.83 -12.00 -2.27
N HIS A 192 -14.33 -11.05 -1.48
CA HIS A 192 -14.66 -10.83 -0.09
C HIS A 192 -14.72 -9.32 0.19
N HIS A 193 -15.81 -8.83 0.78
CA HIS A 193 -16.03 -7.38 0.97
C HIS A 193 -15.86 -6.53 -0.32
N ALA A 194 -16.31 -7.05 -1.47
CA ALA A 194 -16.18 -6.43 -2.80
C ALA A 194 -14.72 -6.16 -3.23
N MET A 195 -13.76 -6.97 -2.74
CA MET A 195 -12.36 -6.99 -3.15
C MET A 195 -11.84 -8.43 -3.15
N PRO A 196 -10.66 -8.75 -3.72
CA PRO A 196 -10.07 -10.07 -3.55
C PRO A 196 -9.76 -10.37 -2.07
N MET A 197 -10.05 -11.58 -1.60
CA MET A 197 -9.76 -11.98 -0.21
C MET A 197 -8.27 -11.89 0.14
N ARG A 198 -7.38 -12.20 -0.81
CA ARG A 198 -5.93 -11.98 -0.64
C ARG A 198 -5.61 -10.51 -0.39
N GLU A 199 -6.24 -9.58 -1.11
CA GLU A 199 -6.07 -8.14 -0.88
C GLU A 199 -6.57 -7.74 0.51
N TRP A 200 -7.75 -8.22 0.92
CA TRP A 200 -8.30 -7.93 2.24
C TRP A 200 -7.37 -8.35 3.38
N LEU A 201 -6.75 -9.54 3.30
CA LEU A 201 -5.75 -9.98 4.30
C LEU A 201 -4.40 -9.27 4.16
N HIS A 202 -4.02 -8.90 2.94
CA HIS A 202 -2.75 -8.23 2.66
C HIS A 202 -2.74 -6.80 3.20
N ARG A 203 -3.87 -6.07 3.17
CA ARG A 203 -3.97 -4.68 3.65
C ARG A 203 -3.53 -4.51 5.12
N PRO A 204 -4.10 -5.23 6.12
CA PRO A 204 -3.60 -5.18 7.49
C PRO A 204 -2.16 -5.68 7.63
N ALA A 205 -1.78 -6.76 6.90
CA ALA A 205 -0.42 -7.28 6.96
C ALA A 205 0.60 -6.23 6.52
N TRP A 206 0.32 -5.53 5.41
CA TRP A 206 1.14 -4.47 4.82
C TRP A 206 1.37 -3.32 5.79
N GLU A 207 0.30 -2.79 6.38
CA GLU A 207 0.37 -1.73 7.38
C GLU A 207 1.21 -2.14 8.60
N LEU A 208 1.20 -3.43 8.94
CA LEU A 208 1.96 -4.02 10.04
C LEU A 208 3.35 -4.53 9.61
N GLY A 209 3.82 -4.19 8.41
CA GLY A 209 5.18 -4.50 7.93
C GLY A 209 5.39 -5.94 7.49
N ARG A 210 4.31 -6.62 7.10
CA ARG A 210 4.29 -7.98 6.57
C ARG A 210 3.68 -8.02 5.17
N THR A 211 3.86 -9.14 4.50
CA THR A 211 3.17 -9.41 3.24
C THR A 211 2.46 -10.76 3.33
N LEU A 212 1.36 -10.91 2.60
CA LEU A 212 0.70 -12.22 2.49
C LEU A 212 1.64 -13.29 1.91
N ALA A 213 2.49 -12.91 0.95
CA ALA A 213 3.53 -13.78 0.42
C ALA A 213 4.55 -14.20 1.51
N GLY A 214 4.96 -13.27 2.38
CA GLY A 214 5.85 -13.56 3.51
C GLY A 214 5.25 -14.59 4.48
N TYR A 215 3.95 -14.48 4.78
CA TYR A 215 3.24 -15.48 5.58
C TYR A 215 3.23 -16.86 4.91
N GLU A 216 2.92 -16.93 3.62
CA GLU A 216 2.88 -18.21 2.90
C GLU A 216 4.29 -18.81 2.73
N VAL A 217 5.34 -17.99 2.54
CA VAL A 217 6.74 -18.44 2.60
C VAL A 217 7.07 -19.02 3.98
N LEU A 218 6.68 -18.37 5.08
CA LEU A 218 6.92 -18.92 6.43
C LEU A 218 6.25 -20.29 6.62
N LYS A 219 5.07 -20.54 6.02
CA LYS A 219 4.46 -21.88 6.03
C LYS A 219 5.34 -22.92 5.32
N VAL A 220 5.94 -22.54 4.18
CA VAL A 220 6.89 -23.38 3.43
C VAL A 220 8.13 -23.66 4.26
N LEU A 221 8.74 -22.63 4.87
CA LEU A 221 9.94 -22.81 5.70
C LEU A 221 9.66 -23.69 6.94
N ALA A 222 8.47 -23.59 7.52
CA ALA A 222 8.04 -24.46 8.62
C ALA A 222 7.87 -25.92 8.18
N ALA A 223 7.48 -26.16 6.92
CA ALA A 223 7.43 -27.50 6.35
C ALA A 223 8.83 -28.08 6.11
N VAL A 224 9.81 -27.25 5.72
CA VAL A 224 11.23 -27.65 5.64
C VAL A 224 11.72 -28.13 7.02
N ASP A 225 11.36 -27.42 8.10
CA ASP A 225 11.68 -27.85 9.47
C ASP A 225 11.11 -29.23 9.80
N CYS A 226 9.87 -29.50 9.37
CA CYS A 226 9.23 -30.79 9.56
C CYS A 226 9.97 -31.91 8.81
N PHE A 227 10.33 -31.70 7.55
CA PHE A 227 11.03 -32.70 6.73
C PHE A 227 12.46 -32.99 7.22
N ARG A 228 13.14 -32.00 7.83
CA ARG A 228 14.49 -32.19 8.41
C ARG A 228 14.49 -32.97 9.73
N ARG A 229 13.32 -33.34 10.29
CA ARG A 229 13.26 -34.16 11.51
C ARG A 229 13.78 -35.58 11.30
N LYS A 230 14.12 -36.25 12.42
CA LYS A 230 14.50 -37.68 12.40
C LYS A 230 13.38 -38.58 11.88
N ASN A 231 12.13 -38.28 12.25
CA ASN A 231 10.95 -39.01 11.79
C ASN A 231 9.95 -37.98 11.24
N PRO A 232 10.10 -37.57 9.97
CA PRO A 232 9.28 -36.50 9.40
C PRO A 232 7.81 -36.93 9.20
N SER A 233 7.56 -38.22 8.94
CA SER A 233 6.22 -38.80 8.86
C SER A 233 6.26 -40.33 9.04
N ARG A 234 5.15 -41.03 8.77
CA ARG A 234 5.07 -42.50 8.89
C ARG A 234 5.96 -43.25 7.90
N SER A 235 6.20 -42.68 6.72
CA SER A 235 7.09 -43.25 5.70
C SER A 235 8.58 -43.13 6.04
N GLY A 236 8.93 -42.57 7.21
CA GLY A 236 10.32 -42.46 7.66
C GLY A 236 11.09 -41.35 6.94
N GLN A 237 12.41 -41.50 6.84
CA GLN A 237 13.28 -40.52 6.17
C GLN A 237 13.40 -40.83 4.68
N THR A 238 13.59 -39.78 3.89
CA THR A 238 13.89 -39.95 2.47
C THR A 238 15.24 -40.62 2.27
N THR A 239 15.40 -41.36 1.18
CA THR A 239 16.68 -41.99 0.83
C THR A 239 17.74 -40.95 0.47
N SER A 240 17.35 -39.87 -0.22
CA SER A 240 18.27 -38.81 -0.65
C SER A 240 18.59 -37.76 0.43
N ARG A 241 17.72 -37.58 1.42
CA ARG A 241 17.75 -36.43 2.38
C ARG A 241 17.62 -35.05 1.73
N LYS A 242 17.18 -35.02 0.47
CA LYS A 242 16.98 -33.80 -0.31
C LYS A 242 15.56 -33.28 -0.13
N ILE A 243 15.41 -31.96 -0.19
CA ILE A 243 14.12 -31.27 -0.18
C ILE A 243 14.05 -30.35 -1.39
N ALA A 244 13.02 -30.48 -2.22
CA ALA A 244 12.76 -29.58 -3.34
C ALA A 244 11.46 -28.80 -3.14
N VAL A 245 11.35 -27.66 -3.82
CA VAL A 245 10.10 -26.89 -3.92
C VAL A 245 9.70 -26.74 -5.38
N VAL A 246 8.43 -26.97 -5.70
CA VAL A 246 7.88 -26.75 -7.04
C VAL A 246 6.62 -25.93 -6.92
N GLY A 247 6.33 -25.06 -7.89
CA GLY A 247 5.06 -24.35 -7.87
C GLY A 247 4.69 -23.68 -9.17
N TRP A 248 3.39 -23.46 -9.34
CA TRP A 248 2.80 -22.79 -10.50
C TRP A 248 2.04 -21.52 -10.08
N GLY A 249 2.13 -20.45 -10.87
CA GLY A 249 1.39 -19.21 -10.60
C GLY A 249 1.84 -18.54 -9.30
N GLU A 250 0.92 -18.31 -8.36
CA GLU A 250 1.30 -17.87 -7.01
C GLU A 250 2.24 -18.85 -6.31
N GLY A 251 2.04 -20.16 -6.50
CA GLY A 251 2.96 -21.18 -6.01
C GLY A 251 4.35 -21.06 -6.63
N GLY A 252 4.44 -20.66 -7.91
CA GLY A 252 5.71 -20.41 -8.59
C GLY A 252 6.47 -19.23 -7.97
N ARG A 253 5.76 -18.14 -7.66
CA ARG A 253 6.31 -16.99 -6.92
C ARG A 253 6.84 -17.39 -5.55
N LEU A 254 6.03 -18.13 -4.79
CA LEU A 254 6.40 -18.58 -3.44
C LEU A 254 7.57 -19.57 -3.48
N ALA A 255 7.65 -20.43 -4.50
CA ALA A 255 8.77 -21.34 -4.70
C ALA A 255 10.08 -20.57 -4.96
N LEU A 256 10.03 -19.53 -5.81
CA LEU A 256 11.17 -18.64 -6.07
C LEU A 256 11.65 -17.97 -4.78
N TYR A 257 10.73 -17.36 -4.02
CA TYR A 257 11.07 -16.67 -2.77
C TYR A 257 11.59 -17.63 -1.71
N ALA A 258 10.92 -18.77 -1.48
CA ALA A 258 11.34 -19.75 -0.48
C ALA A 258 12.73 -20.32 -0.80
N ALA A 259 12.99 -20.68 -2.07
CA ALA A 259 14.31 -21.17 -2.48
C ALA A 259 15.39 -20.09 -2.33
N ALA A 260 15.07 -18.83 -2.61
CA ALA A 260 15.96 -17.70 -2.40
C ALA A 260 16.17 -17.33 -0.91
N LEU A 261 15.37 -17.83 0.02
CA LEU A 261 15.46 -17.48 1.44
C LEU A 261 15.98 -18.62 2.32
N ASP A 262 15.74 -19.87 1.93
CA ASP A 262 16.14 -21.04 2.71
C ASP A 262 17.06 -21.95 1.90
N GLU A 263 18.32 -21.98 2.30
CA GLU A 263 19.38 -22.76 1.64
C GLU A 263 19.23 -24.27 1.85
N ARG A 264 18.34 -24.70 2.74
CA ARG A 264 18.01 -26.12 2.98
C ARG A 264 17.12 -26.70 1.89
N LEU A 265 16.55 -25.88 0.99
CA LEU A 265 15.89 -26.35 -0.22
C LEU A 265 16.96 -26.64 -1.28
N ASP A 266 17.12 -27.90 -1.66
CA ASP A 266 18.18 -28.38 -2.54
C ASP A 266 17.96 -28.01 -4.01
N GLY A 267 16.71 -27.78 -4.45
CA GLY A 267 16.38 -27.35 -5.80
C GLY A 267 14.97 -26.79 -5.91
N ALA A 268 14.72 -25.99 -6.95
CA ALA A 268 13.43 -25.35 -7.18
C ALA A 268 12.93 -25.48 -8.61
N LEU A 269 11.61 -25.57 -8.77
CA LEU A 269 10.94 -25.44 -10.06
C LEU A 269 9.87 -24.35 -10.00
N VAL A 270 9.99 -23.34 -10.85
CA VAL A 270 9.12 -22.15 -10.91
C VAL A 270 8.39 -22.15 -12.25
N SER A 271 7.08 -22.30 -12.22
CA SER A 271 6.24 -22.36 -13.42
C SER A 271 5.20 -21.25 -13.43
N GLY A 272 4.88 -20.69 -14.61
CA GLY A 272 3.78 -19.74 -14.78
C GLY A 272 3.86 -18.46 -13.93
N TYR A 273 5.07 -18.00 -13.62
CA TYR A 273 5.29 -16.77 -12.85
C TYR A 273 6.43 -15.92 -13.40
N PHE A 274 7.59 -16.51 -13.65
CA PHE A 274 8.86 -15.81 -13.89
C PHE A 274 8.82 -14.90 -15.12
N GLY A 275 9.32 -13.66 -15.01
CA GLY A 275 9.40 -12.74 -16.14
C GLY A 275 9.79 -11.29 -15.75
N PRO A 276 9.83 -10.37 -16.72
CA PRO A 276 10.18 -8.97 -16.46
C PRO A 276 9.16 -8.29 -15.54
N ARG A 277 9.66 -7.53 -14.56
CA ARG A 277 8.85 -6.91 -13.49
C ARG A 277 8.56 -5.43 -13.68
N GLY A 278 8.72 -4.91 -14.90
CA GLY A 278 8.44 -3.51 -15.24
C GLY A 278 6.97 -3.09 -15.28
N ARG A 279 6.04 -3.95 -14.86
CA ARG A 279 4.59 -3.66 -14.76
C ARG A 279 3.97 -4.20 -13.47
N VAL A 280 4.76 -4.43 -12.41
CA VAL A 280 4.27 -5.02 -11.14
C VAL A 280 3.11 -4.25 -10.50
N TRP A 281 2.94 -2.96 -10.79
CA TRP A 281 1.79 -2.19 -10.30
C TRP A 281 0.46 -2.57 -10.97
N ASP A 282 0.47 -3.29 -12.11
CA ASP A 282 -0.75 -3.85 -12.72
C ASP A 282 -1.17 -5.19 -12.09
N GLU A 283 -0.30 -5.80 -11.27
CA GLU A 283 -0.63 -7.03 -10.54
C GLU A 283 -1.63 -6.77 -9.41
N PRO A 284 -2.37 -7.79 -8.95
CA PRO A 284 -3.24 -7.68 -7.78
C PRO A 284 -2.52 -7.10 -6.57
N ALA A 285 -3.24 -6.36 -5.72
CA ALA A 285 -2.64 -5.68 -4.57
C ALA A 285 -1.85 -6.63 -3.64
N ASP A 286 -2.26 -7.90 -3.52
CA ASP A 286 -1.57 -8.92 -2.73
C ASP A 286 -0.15 -9.27 -3.21
N ARG A 287 0.20 -8.89 -4.44
CA ARG A 287 1.55 -9.04 -5.01
C ARG A 287 2.50 -7.88 -4.73
N SER A 288 2.01 -6.81 -4.12
CA SER A 288 2.85 -5.66 -3.76
C SER A 288 3.92 -6.05 -2.75
N VAL A 289 5.15 -5.59 -2.97
CA VAL A 289 6.29 -5.72 -2.03
C VAL A 289 7.04 -4.39 -2.07
N PHE A 290 7.25 -3.76 -0.92
CA PHE A 290 7.81 -2.41 -0.83
C PHE A 290 9.29 -2.41 -1.21
N GLY A 291 9.64 -1.74 -2.30
CA GLY A 291 11.00 -1.67 -2.82
C GLY A 291 11.46 -2.92 -3.56
N LEU A 292 10.55 -3.77 -4.06
CA LEU A 292 10.91 -5.00 -4.77
C LEU A 292 11.91 -4.77 -5.91
N LEU A 293 11.74 -3.69 -6.68
CA LEU A 293 12.60 -3.43 -7.83
C LEU A 293 13.96 -2.84 -7.45
N ARG A 294 14.20 -2.50 -6.18
CA ARG A 294 15.51 -2.09 -5.67
C ARG A 294 16.39 -3.30 -5.37
N GLY A 295 16.70 -4.09 -6.41
CA GLY A 295 17.63 -5.22 -6.32
C GLY A 295 16.97 -6.61 -6.21
N HIS A 296 15.64 -6.71 -6.29
CA HIS A 296 14.94 -7.99 -6.21
C HIS A 296 13.95 -8.18 -7.38
N SER A 297 14.37 -7.85 -8.61
CA SER A 297 13.70 -8.40 -9.80
C SER A 297 13.70 -9.93 -9.78
N ASP A 298 12.88 -10.58 -10.61
CA ASP A 298 12.83 -12.04 -10.66
C ASP A 298 14.20 -12.66 -10.96
N ALA A 299 14.96 -12.10 -11.91
CA ALA A 299 16.33 -12.54 -12.19
C ALA A 299 17.26 -12.34 -10.98
N GLU A 300 17.16 -11.21 -10.28
CA GLU A 300 17.99 -10.92 -9.10
C GLU A 300 17.67 -11.86 -7.93
N ILE A 301 16.39 -12.18 -7.70
CA ILE A 301 15.99 -13.18 -6.70
C ILE A 301 16.50 -14.57 -7.11
N ALA A 302 16.40 -14.94 -8.40
CA ALA A 302 16.91 -16.22 -8.88
C ALA A 302 18.43 -16.37 -8.70
N ARG A 303 19.21 -15.28 -8.81
CA ARG A 303 20.65 -15.28 -8.53
C ARG A 303 20.95 -15.71 -7.09
N LEU A 304 20.08 -15.37 -6.13
CA LEU A 304 20.23 -15.81 -4.75
C LEU A 304 20.13 -17.34 -4.64
N ILE A 305 19.51 -18.07 -5.56
CA ILE A 305 19.38 -19.52 -5.45
C ILE A 305 20.70 -20.24 -5.78
N ALA A 306 21.56 -19.64 -6.61
CA ALA A 306 22.84 -20.21 -7.00
C ALA A 306 23.70 -20.59 -5.77
N PRO A 307 24.46 -21.70 -5.83
CA PRO A 307 24.64 -22.61 -6.98
C PRO A 307 23.59 -23.72 -7.08
N ARG A 308 22.47 -23.64 -6.35
CA ARG A 308 21.46 -24.71 -6.35
C ARG A 308 20.68 -24.73 -7.67
N PRO A 309 20.24 -25.92 -8.16
CA PRO A 309 19.45 -26.02 -9.37
C PRO A 309 18.13 -25.27 -9.31
N LEU A 310 17.85 -24.51 -10.37
CA LEU A 310 16.56 -23.85 -10.60
C LEU A 310 16.06 -24.23 -11.99
N VAL A 311 14.83 -24.73 -12.08
CA VAL A 311 14.13 -24.95 -13.35
C VAL A 311 13.04 -23.92 -13.48
N ILE A 312 12.98 -23.21 -14.62
CA ILE A 312 11.95 -22.23 -14.93
C ILE A 312 11.13 -22.76 -16.10
N GLU A 313 9.82 -22.80 -15.92
CA GLU A 313 8.85 -23.10 -16.98
C GLU A 313 8.10 -21.82 -17.40
N THR A 314 7.97 -21.66 -18.72
CA THR A 314 7.16 -20.63 -19.39
C THR A 314 6.14 -21.28 -20.33
N GLY A 315 5.22 -20.49 -20.88
CA GLY A 315 4.25 -20.90 -21.89
C GLY A 315 2.86 -21.24 -21.33
N HIS A 316 2.72 -21.46 -20.02
CA HIS A 316 1.44 -21.67 -19.34
C HIS A 316 1.36 -20.88 -18.03
N PHE A 317 0.62 -19.77 -18.03
CA PHE A 317 0.44 -18.88 -16.87
C PHE A 317 -1.01 -18.99 -16.35
N PRO A 318 -1.25 -18.78 -15.04
CA PRO A 318 -2.61 -18.72 -14.52
C PRO A 318 -3.33 -17.45 -15.00
N GLU A 319 -4.58 -17.60 -15.41
CA GLU A 319 -5.45 -16.48 -15.74
C GLU A 319 -6.16 -15.97 -14.47
N TYR A 320 -5.97 -14.69 -14.15
CA TYR A 320 -6.75 -14.00 -13.11
C TYR A 320 -6.82 -12.50 -13.36
N GLY A 321 -8.00 -11.93 -13.08
CA GLY A 321 -8.26 -10.50 -13.18
C GLY A 321 -9.31 -10.03 -12.19
N PHE A 322 -9.15 -8.80 -11.70
CA PHE A 322 -10.14 -8.09 -10.89
C PHE A 322 -10.36 -6.69 -11.47
N ARG A 323 -11.62 -6.35 -11.76
CA ARG A 323 -12.01 -5.09 -12.44
C ARG A 323 -11.24 -4.89 -13.75
N LEU A 324 -11.50 -5.77 -14.72
CA LEU A 324 -10.93 -5.69 -16.07
C LEU A 324 -11.98 -5.17 -17.05
N ASP A 325 -11.52 -4.46 -18.08
CA ASP A 325 -12.36 -3.99 -19.19
C ASP A 325 -12.65 -5.15 -20.16
N GLN A 326 -13.32 -4.84 -21.28
CA GLN A 326 -13.69 -5.82 -22.29
C GLN A 326 -12.47 -6.45 -22.96
N GLU A 327 -11.32 -5.78 -22.92
CA GLU A 327 -10.04 -6.19 -23.48
C GLU A 327 -9.15 -6.92 -22.46
N GLY A 328 -9.62 -7.11 -21.22
CA GLY A 328 -8.86 -7.79 -20.17
C GLY A 328 -7.74 -6.93 -19.57
N ILE A 329 -7.84 -5.61 -19.67
CA ILE A 329 -6.92 -4.63 -19.08
C ILE A 329 -7.53 -4.11 -17.77
N PRO A 330 -6.73 -3.90 -16.70
CA PRO A 330 -7.26 -3.33 -15.46
C PRO A 330 -7.95 -1.98 -15.68
N GLU A 331 -9.23 -1.89 -15.32
CA GLU A 331 -10.05 -0.69 -15.47
C GLU A 331 -9.57 0.41 -14.52
N ARG A 332 -8.97 1.46 -15.08
CA ARG A 332 -8.55 2.65 -14.34
C ARG A 332 -9.60 3.74 -14.52
N ILE A 333 -10.69 3.65 -13.76
CA ILE A 333 -11.80 4.58 -13.88
C ILE A 333 -11.52 5.88 -13.13
N ARG A 334 -12.05 6.99 -13.65
CA ARG A 334 -11.93 8.34 -13.08
C ARG A 334 -13.14 8.74 -12.23
N GLU A 335 -13.85 7.74 -11.71
CA GLU A 335 -15.04 7.88 -10.87
C GLU A 335 -15.11 6.77 -9.83
N GLY A 336 -16.14 6.78 -8.99
CA GLY A 336 -16.35 5.78 -7.95
C GLY A 336 -16.60 4.37 -8.49
N ALA A 337 -15.78 3.42 -8.07
CA ALA A 337 -15.95 2.02 -8.41
C ALA A 337 -17.02 1.34 -7.54
N GLY A 338 -17.85 0.49 -8.15
CA GLY A 338 -18.78 -0.37 -7.40
C GLY A 338 -18.07 -1.45 -6.57
N LYS A 339 -16.85 -1.85 -7.00
CA LYS A 339 -15.96 -2.78 -6.28
C LYS A 339 -14.83 -2.00 -5.59
N ARG A 340 -14.40 -2.49 -4.42
CA ARG A 340 -13.49 -1.80 -3.50
C ARG A 340 -12.01 -2.20 -3.64
N GLY A 341 -11.73 -3.30 -4.33
CA GLY A 341 -10.37 -3.78 -4.55
C GLY A 341 -9.63 -3.00 -5.65
N LYS A 342 -8.31 -3.11 -5.62
CA LYS A 342 -7.44 -2.57 -6.67
C LYS A 342 -7.71 -3.29 -8.01
N PRO A 343 -7.88 -2.57 -9.13
CA PRO A 343 -7.94 -3.21 -10.44
C PRO A 343 -6.58 -3.84 -10.77
N GLY A 344 -6.55 -5.09 -11.22
CA GLY A 344 -5.30 -5.78 -11.50
C GLY A 344 -5.47 -7.15 -12.14
N ARG A 345 -4.40 -7.63 -12.78
CA ARG A 345 -4.33 -8.94 -13.42
C ARG A 345 -2.97 -9.58 -13.22
N LEU A 346 -2.90 -10.91 -13.30
CA LEU A 346 -1.60 -11.59 -13.29
C LEU A 346 -0.85 -11.26 -14.58
N LEU A 347 0.47 -11.03 -14.47
CA LEU A 347 1.29 -10.76 -15.64
C LEU A 347 1.60 -12.04 -16.39
N GLU A 348 1.25 -12.07 -17.66
CA GLU A 348 1.60 -13.13 -18.60
C GLU A 348 2.77 -12.66 -19.46
N SER A 349 3.90 -13.36 -19.33
CA SER A 349 5.11 -13.04 -20.09
C SER A 349 5.23 -13.95 -21.30
N LYS A 350 5.55 -13.36 -22.46
CA LYS A 350 5.91 -14.14 -23.64
C LYS A 350 7.23 -14.87 -23.41
N ASP A 351 7.38 -16.06 -23.99
CA ASP A 351 8.59 -16.89 -23.86
C ASP A 351 9.90 -16.14 -24.14
N GLU A 352 9.90 -15.23 -25.13
CA GLU A 352 11.04 -14.39 -25.45
C GLU A 352 11.45 -13.48 -24.29
N ALA A 353 10.47 -12.83 -23.65
CA ALA A 353 10.72 -11.94 -22.52
C ALA A 353 11.20 -12.73 -21.29
N VAL A 354 10.67 -13.94 -21.07
CA VAL A 354 11.16 -14.84 -20.02
C VAL A 354 12.59 -15.28 -20.31
N ARG A 355 12.92 -15.63 -21.56
CA ARG A 355 14.29 -15.99 -21.95
C ARG A 355 15.27 -14.87 -21.66
N ILE A 356 14.93 -13.64 -22.06
CA ILE A 356 15.75 -12.46 -21.77
C ILE A 356 15.96 -12.31 -20.26
N GLU A 357 14.90 -12.41 -19.44
CA GLU A 357 15.02 -12.31 -17.98
C GLU A 357 15.91 -13.44 -17.39
N VAL A 358 15.81 -14.67 -17.91
CA VAL A 358 16.67 -15.80 -17.49
C VAL A 358 18.14 -15.57 -17.85
N GLU A 359 18.42 -15.02 -19.03
CA GLU A 359 19.79 -14.67 -19.45
C GLU A 359 20.42 -13.68 -18.47
N LEU A 360 19.64 -12.82 -17.81
CA LEU A 360 20.14 -11.89 -16.81
C LEU A 360 20.64 -12.58 -15.54
N ILE A 361 20.18 -13.79 -15.23
CA ILE A 361 20.61 -14.49 -14.01
C ILE A 361 22.12 -14.77 -14.08
N GLY A 362 22.62 -15.14 -15.27
CA GLY A 362 24.06 -15.31 -15.52
C GLY A 362 24.69 -16.54 -14.86
N THR A 363 23.92 -17.61 -14.62
CA THR A 363 24.40 -18.87 -14.03
C THR A 363 23.95 -20.09 -14.85
N GLU A 364 24.82 -21.10 -14.96
CA GLU A 364 24.54 -22.37 -15.65
C GLU A 364 23.62 -23.31 -14.84
N THR A 365 23.35 -22.96 -13.57
CA THR A 365 22.50 -23.76 -12.67
C THR A 365 21.01 -23.64 -12.98
N VAL A 366 20.64 -22.71 -13.87
CA VAL A 366 19.26 -22.47 -14.30
C VAL A 366 18.97 -23.21 -15.60
N ALA A 367 17.83 -23.89 -15.68
CA ALA A 367 17.30 -24.47 -16.91
C ALA A 367 15.95 -23.83 -17.25
N LEU A 368 15.79 -23.35 -18.49
CA LEU A 368 14.53 -22.81 -19.00
C LEU A 368 13.84 -23.84 -19.89
N ARG A 369 12.52 -24.00 -19.72
CA ARG A 369 11.67 -24.85 -20.57
C ARG A 369 10.40 -24.09 -20.97
N SER A 370 10.07 -24.12 -22.26
CA SER A 370 8.75 -23.71 -22.74
C SER A 370 7.83 -24.93 -22.73
N THR A 371 6.65 -24.75 -22.14
CA THR A 371 5.69 -25.81 -21.85
C THR A 371 4.28 -25.29 -22.08
N ASN A 372 3.39 -26.15 -22.57
CA ASN A 372 1.97 -25.83 -22.77
C ASN A 372 1.09 -26.26 -21.58
N CYS A 373 1.71 -26.69 -20.48
CA CYS A 373 1.05 -27.13 -19.25
C CYS A 373 2.02 -26.93 -18.09
N ALA A 374 1.50 -26.59 -16.91
CA ALA A 374 2.31 -26.39 -15.72
C ALA A 374 2.92 -27.69 -15.17
N ILE A 375 4.14 -27.59 -14.64
CA ILE A 375 4.85 -28.61 -13.87
C ILE A 375 4.96 -29.92 -14.65
N GLN A 376 5.54 -29.86 -15.85
CA GLN A 376 5.64 -31.05 -16.69
C GLN A 376 6.52 -32.13 -16.06
N PRO A 377 6.18 -33.43 -16.28
CA PRO A 377 6.97 -34.56 -15.77
C PRO A 377 8.46 -34.48 -16.06
N GLU A 378 8.82 -34.06 -17.26
CA GLU A 378 10.20 -33.92 -17.70
C GLU A 378 10.94 -32.80 -16.94
N SER A 379 10.25 -31.74 -16.53
CA SER A 379 10.83 -30.59 -15.85
C SER A 379 11.15 -30.90 -14.38
N TRP A 380 10.21 -31.48 -13.64
CA TRP A 380 10.48 -31.85 -12.25
C TRP A 380 11.46 -33.04 -12.16
N ARG A 381 11.45 -33.98 -13.12
CA ARG A 381 12.48 -35.03 -13.21
C ARG A 381 13.87 -34.46 -13.46
N MET A 382 14.00 -33.48 -14.35
CA MET A 382 15.26 -32.77 -14.58
C MET A 382 15.76 -32.06 -13.32
N MET A 383 14.85 -31.41 -12.58
CA MET A 383 15.21 -30.77 -11.31
C MET A 383 15.71 -31.80 -10.30
N LEU A 384 15.02 -32.93 -10.15
CA LEU A 384 15.44 -34.03 -9.26
C LEU A 384 16.79 -34.63 -9.67
N GLU A 385 17.03 -34.83 -10.96
CA GLU A 385 18.32 -35.30 -11.48
C GLU A 385 19.45 -34.32 -11.14
N LYS A 386 19.23 -33.01 -11.34
CA LYS A 386 20.22 -31.97 -11.03
C LYS A 386 20.56 -31.88 -9.54
N ILE A 387 19.67 -32.29 -8.64
CA ILE A 387 19.96 -32.38 -7.19
C ILE A 387 20.47 -33.77 -6.76
N GLY A 388 20.74 -34.67 -7.72
CA GLY A 388 21.31 -36.00 -7.50
C GLY A 388 20.31 -37.08 -7.11
N VAL A 389 19.02 -36.90 -7.41
CA VAL A 389 17.96 -37.88 -7.12
C VAL A 389 17.52 -38.58 -8.41
N GLY A 390 17.90 -39.84 -8.56
CA GLY A 390 17.47 -40.68 -9.67
C GLY A 390 16.02 -41.14 -9.48
N VAL A 391 15.16 -40.85 -10.45
CA VAL A 391 13.78 -41.35 -10.51
C VAL A 391 13.75 -42.60 -11.41
N PRO A 392 13.25 -43.76 -10.93
CA PRO A 392 13.19 -44.97 -11.75
C PRO A 392 12.41 -44.75 -13.06
N PRO A 393 12.84 -45.37 -14.18
CA PRO A 393 12.16 -45.26 -15.46
C PRO A 393 10.75 -45.88 -15.41
N LYS A 394 9.84 -45.36 -16.25
CA LYS A 394 8.40 -45.68 -16.31
C LYS A 394 8.12 -47.20 -16.25
N ARG A 395 7.52 -47.68 -15.17
CA ARG A 395 6.55 -48.80 -15.26
C ARG A 395 5.27 -48.17 -15.80
N GLU A 396 4.80 -48.63 -16.97
CA GLU A 396 3.60 -48.15 -17.68
C GLU A 396 2.69 -47.24 -16.83
N GLU A 397 2.91 -45.92 -16.94
CA GLU A 397 2.09 -44.92 -16.26
C GLU A 397 0.69 -45.01 -16.86
N LYS A 398 -0.24 -45.68 -16.17
CA LYS A 398 -1.65 -45.43 -16.43
C LYS A 398 -1.90 -43.95 -16.12
N SER A 399 -2.64 -43.26 -16.99
CA SER A 399 -3.04 -41.86 -16.77
C SER A 399 -3.90 -41.68 -15.52
N ASP A 400 -4.45 -42.77 -15.01
CA ASP A 400 -5.25 -42.84 -13.79
C ASP A 400 -4.35 -42.91 -12.55
N SER A 401 -4.52 -41.97 -11.62
CA SER A 401 -3.81 -41.95 -10.33
C SER A 401 -4.18 -43.13 -9.43
N GLY A 402 -5.20 -43.91 -9.81
CA GLY A 402 -5.76 -45.00 -9.04
C GLY A 402 -6.45 -44.51 -7.78
N TRP A 403 -6.94 -43.26 -7.78
CA TRP A 403 -7.47 -42.60 -6.60
C TRP A 403 -8.69 -43.35 -6.04
N ALA A 404 -8.57 -43.76 -4.78
CA ALA A 404 -9.60 -44.44 -4.01
C ALA A 404 -9.79 -43.73 -2.65
N ALA A 405 -10.81 -42.87 -2.58
CA ALA A 405 -11.15 -42.15 -1.37
C ALA A 405 -11.67 -43.09 -0.25
N ILE A 406 -11.29 -42.80 1.00
CA ILE A 406 -11.74 -43.54 2.19
C ILE A 406 -12.91 -42.77 2.83
N LYS A 407 -13.97 -43.48 3.22
CA LYS A 407 -15.13 -42.86 3.87
C LYS A 407 -14.78 -42.30 5.27
N PRO A 408 -15.33 -41.13 5.68
CA PRO A 408 -16.24 -40.28 4.91
C PRO A 408 -15.50 -39.49 3.81
N LEU A 409 -16.13 -39.39 2.63
CA LEU A 409 -15.56 -38.66 1.48
C LEU A 409 -15.41 -37.17 1.83
N GLN A 410 -14.33 -36.57 1.33
CA GLN A 410 -14.19 -35.11 1.39
C GLN A 410 -15.28 -34.45 0.55
N THR A 411 -15.84 -33.36 1.06
CA THR A 411 -16.83 -32.56 0.36
C THR A 411 -16.28 -31.17 0.06
N VAL A 412 -16.90 -30.45 -0.89
CA VAL A 412 -16.57 -29.04 -1.17
C VAL A 412 -16.65 -28.18 0.11
N LYS A 413 -17.57 -28.52 1.03
CA LYS A 413 -17.69 -27.83 2.33
C LYS A 413 -16.49 -28.11 3.25
N ASP A 414 -15.89 -29.28 3.17
CA ASP A 414 -14.68 -29.61 3.95
C ASP A 414 -13.47 -28.82 3.47
N ILE A 415 -13.29 -28.75 2.15
CA ILE A 415 -12.22 -27.98 1.50
C ILE A 415 -12.37 -26.49 1.85
N ALA A 416 -13.58 -25.93 1.67
CA ALA A 416 -13.89 -24.55 2.03
C ALA A 416 -13.68 -24.26 3.53
N ARG A 417 -14.02 -25.21 4.42
CA ARG A 417 -13.74 -25.08 5.86
C ARG A 417 -12.24 -25.03 6.14
N ARG A 418 -11.44 -25.91 5.53
CA ARG A 418 -9.98 -25.95 5.71
C ARG A 418 -9.33 -24.64 5.24
N HIS A 419 -9.79 -24.09 4.12
CA HIS A 419 -9.36 -22.78 3.65
C HIS A 419 -9.79 -21.64 4.59
N GLY A 420 -11.06 -21.63 5.04
CA GLY A 420 -11.57 -20.65 6.00
C GLY A 420 -10.81 -20.65 7.34
N GLU A 421 -10.35 -21.81 7.81
CA GLU A 421 -9.49 -21.92 9.00
C GLU A 421 -8.16 -21.16 8.80
N GLN A 422 -7.57 -21.21 7.60
CA GLN A 422 -6.35 -20.48 7.26
C GLN A 422 -6.58 -18.97 7.17
N VAL A 423 -7.68 -18.54 6.55
CA VAL A 423 -8.07 -17.11 6.45
C VAL A 423 -8.22 -16.51 7.84
N GLN A 424 -9.01 -17.16 8.71
CA GLN A 424 -9.24 -16.68 10.06
C GLN A 424 -7.97 -16.70 10.92
N ALA A 425 -7.05 -17.64 10.68
CA ALA A 425 -5.78 -17.70 11.40
C ALA A 425 -4.89 -16.49 11.07
N ILE A 426 -4.80 -16.11 9.78
CA ILE A 426 -4.06 -14.92 9.34
C ILE A 426 -4.70 -13.65 9.91
N ASP A 427 -6.02 -13.52 9.81
CA ASP A 427 -6.73 -12.35 10.35
C ASP A 427 -6.51 -12.20 11.86
N ARG A 428 -6.70 -13.27 12.65
CA ARG A 428 -6.42 -13.26 14.10
C ARG A 428 -4.97 -12.88 14.42
N HIS A 429 -4.03 -13.36 13.62
CA HIS A 429 -2.63 -13.01 13.78
C HIS A 429 -2.40 -11.51 13.53
N ASN A 430 -2.90 -10.97 12.42
CA ASN A 430 -2.85 -9.54 12.12
C ASN A 430 -3.48 -8.70 13.26
N GLN A 431 -4.65 -9.09 13.78
CA GLN A 431 -5.30 -8.37 14.87
C GLN A 431 -4.50 -8.42 16.19
N ARG A 432 -3.80 -9.52 16.47
CA ARG A 432 -2.88 -9.59 17.62
C ARG A 432 -1.67 -8.68 17.42
N VAL A 433 -1.05 -8.72 16.25
CA VAL A 433 0.10 -7.87 15.90
C VAL A 433 -0.28 -6.39 15.97
N LEU A 434 -1.50 -6.03 15.55
CA LEU A 434 -2.04 -4.68 15.69
C LEU A 434 -2.03 -4.20 17.15
N ILE A 435 -2.49 -5.04 18.09
CA ILE A 435 -2.46 -4.71 19.52
C ILE A 435 -1.02 -4.52 20.03
N GLU A 436 -0.08 -5.35 19.54
CA GLU A 436 1.33 -5.26 19.93
C GLU A 436 2.07 -4.06 19.29
N SER A 437 1.51 -3.47 18.23
CA SER A 437 2.16 -2.47 17.39
C SER A 437 2.61 -1.23 18.18
N GLU A 438 1.79 -0.75 19.12
CA GLU A 438 2.13 0.41 19.96
C GLU A 438 3.35 0.12 20.84
N ARG A 439 3.45 -1.08 21.41
CA ARG A 439 4.63 -1.47 22.20
C ARG A 439 5.88 -1.49 21.32
N VAL A 440 5.78 -1.97 20.08
CA VAL A 440 6.90 -2.01 19.13
C VAL A 440 7.36 -0.60 18.78
N ARG A 441 6.45 0.33 18.48
CA ARG A 441 6.79 1.75 18.26
C ARG A 441 7.38 2.40 19.50
N GLY A 442 6.87 2.07 20.69
CA GLY A 442 7.41 2.52 21.97
C GLY A 442 8.88 2.15 22.16
N GLU A 443 9.31 0.94 21.73
CA GLU A 443 10.72 0.55 21.74
C GLU A 443 11.57 1.39 20.78
N LEU A 444 11.06 1.69 19.58
CA LEU A 444 11.74 2.55 18.61
C LEU A 444 11.96 3.97 19.15
N PHE A 445 10.98 4.51 19.88
CA PHE A 445 11.00 5.87 20.40
C PHE A 445 11.75 6.03 21.73
N LYS A 446 12.33 4.97 22.30
CA LYS A 446 13.15 5.05 23.53
C LYS A 446 14.38 5.94 23.41
N ILE A 447 14.85 6.20 22.19
CA ILE A 447 16.01 7.08 21.97
C ILE A 447 15.71 8.55 22.25
N VAL A 448 14.43 8.93 22.27
CA VAL A 448 13.96 10.31 22.41
C VAL A 448 14.19 10.78 23.84
N LYS A 449 14.91 11.88 23.98
CA LYS A 449 15.21 12.54 25.25
C LYS A 449 14.29 13.72 25.45
N THR A 450 13.68 13.85 26.62
CA THR A 450 12.69 14.89 26.90
C THR A 450 13.06 15.78 28.09
N ASP A 451 14.34 15.81 28.46
CA ASP A 451 14.85 16.62 29.57
C ASP A 451 15.03 18.10 29.20
N SER A 452 15.18 18.41 27.91
CA SER A 452 15.09 19.77 27.35
C SER A 452 14.60 19.72 25.89
N VAL A 453 14.20 20.87 25.34
CA VAL A 453 13.78 20.97 23.93
C VAL A 453 14.95 20.70 22.98
N GLU A 454 16.15 21.19 23.32
CA GLU A 454 17.36 21.00 22.53
C GLU A 454 17.77 19.52 22.47
N ASN A 455 17.73 18.83 23.61
CA ASN A 455 18.01 17.39 23.68
C ASN A 455 16.95 16.57 22.94
N TYR A 456 15.69 17.02 22.97
CA TYR A 456 14.61 16.43 22.19
C TYR A 456 14.86 16.55 20.69
N GLU A 457 15.14 17.75 20.19
CA GLU A 457 15.39 18.00 18.76
C GLU A 457 16.59 17.18 18.24
N ALA A 458 17.67 17.09 19.02
CA ALA A 458 18.82 16.27 18.67
C ALA A 458 18.47 14.76 18.62
N SER A 459 17.71 14.26 19.60
CA SER A 459 17.42 12.82 19.72
C SER A 459 16.30 12.32 18.81
N ILE A 460 15.37 13.19 18.38
CA ILE A 460 14.29 12.84 17.44
C ILE A 460 14.78 12.82 15.98
N THR A 461 15.89 13.50 15.67
CA THR A 461 16.41 13.66 14.29
C THR A 461 16.64 12.32 13.56
N PRO A 462 17.26 11.29 14.17
CA PRO A 462 17.39 9.97 13.53
C PRO A 462 16.04 9.32 13.17
N LEU A 463 14.98 9.57 13.95
CA LEU A 463 13.63 9.05 13.65
C LEU A 463 12.99 9.82 12.50
N ARG A 464 13.26 11.13 12.38
CA ARG A 464 12.82 11.92 11.21
C ARG A 464 13.52 11.45 9.93
N GLU A 465 14.82 11.16 10.00
CA GLU A 465 15.54 10.58 8.86
C GLU A 465 14.99 9.22 8.47
N ARG A 466 14.71 8.36 9.46
CA ARG A 466 14.08 7.06 9.23
C ARG A 466 12.70 7.21 8.58
N PHE A 467 11.89 8.15 9.07
CA PHE A 467 10.59 8.45 8.48
C PHE A 467 10.73 8.88 7.01
N SER A 468 11.68 9.76 6.70
CA SER A 468 11.96 10.22 5.34
C SER A 468 12.42 9.09 4.42
N LYS A 469 13.45 8.34 4.83
CA LYS A 469 14.17 7.39 3.96
C LYS A 469 13.54 6.00 3.88
N GLU A 470 12.98 5.51 4.98
CA GLU A 470 12.50 4.11 5.08
C GLU A 470 10.99 3.97 4.99
N VAL A 471 10.24 4.97 5.46
CA VAL A 471 8.76 4.90 5.53
C VAL A 471 8.11 5.62 4.36
N ILE A 472 8.44 6.90 4.18
CA ILE A 472 8.00 7.66 3.00
C ILE A 472 8.79 7.22 1.78
N GLY A 473 10.11 7.09 1.92
CA GLY A 473 11.03 6.83 0.83
C GLY A 473 11.39 8.12 0.09
N GLU A 474 12.64 8.22 -0.38
CA GLU A 474 13.14 9.38 -1.11
C GLU A 474 13.49 8.99 -2.55
N HIS A 475 13.01 9.77 -3.51
CA HIS A 475 13.56 9.75 -4.86
C HIS A 475 14.84 10.58 -4.87
N ALA A 476 15.97 9.96 -5.22
CA ALA A 476 17.26 10.65 -5.31
C ALA A 476 17.19 11.81 -6.32
N SER A 477 16.48 11.59 -7.43
CA SER A 477 16.22 12.59 -8.47
C SER A 477 15.44 13.82 -7.98
N LEU A 478 14.66 13.71 -6.89
CA LEU A 478 13.86 14.82 -6.34
C LEU A 478 14.47 15.46 -5.08
N GLN A 479 15.63 14.99 -4.59
CA GLN A 479 16.28 15.63 -3.43
C GLN A 479 16.94 16.97 -3.78
N LYS A 480 17.25 17.21 -5.06
CA LYS A 480 17.70 18.50 -5.56
C LYS A 480 16.57 19.18 -6.32
N LEU A 481 16.13 20.33 -5.83
CA LEU A 481 15.15 21.17 -6.51
C LEU A 481 15.76 21.88 -7.74
N ALA A 482 14.95 22.08 -8.76
CA ALA A 482 15.24 22.97 -9.89
C ALA A 482 14.94 24.43 -9.52
N GLU A 483 15.29 25.35 -10.41
CA GLU A 483 14.75 26.72 -10.32
C GLU A 483 13.21 26.66 -10.44
N PRO A 484 12.46 27.43 -9.64
CA PRO A 484 11.01 27.32 -9.60
C PRO A 484 10.30 27.64 -10.92
N ASN A 485 10.93 28.41 -11.80
CA ASN A 485 10.38 28.89 -13.07
C ASN A 485 8.89 29.26 -12.95
N ALA A 486 8.59 30.14 -11.99
CA ALA A 486 7.21 30.35 -11.56
C ALA A 486 6.38 31.01 -12.67
N HIS A 487 5.30 30.32 -13.06
CA HIS A 487 4.31 30.82 -14.00
C HIS A 487 3.01 31.10 -13.25
N THR A 488 2.48 32.31 -13.40
CA THR A 488 1.26 32.71 -12.69
C THR A 488 0.26 33.42 -13.60
N ARG A 489 -1.02 33.33 -13.23
CA ARG A 489 -2.06 34.19 -13.82
C ARG A 489 -3.11 34.56 -12.80
N SER A 490 -3.61 35.79 -12.89
CA SER A 490 -4.81 36.21 -12.17
C SER A 490 -5.97 35.26 -12.47
N TYR A 491 -6.65 34.80 -11.42
CA TYR A 491 -7.69 33.78 -11.49
C TYR A 491 -9.06 34.37 -11.14
N GLN A 492 -9.21 34.87 -9.92
CA GLN A 492 -10.46 35.44 -9.41
C GLN A 492 -10.18 36.54 -8.38
N GLU A 493 -11.12 37.48 -8.24
CA GLU A 493 -11.06 38.56 -7.28
C GLU A 493 -12.40 38.72 -6.54
N GLY A 494 -12.35 39.19 -5.31
CA GLY A 494 -13.50 39.51 -4.48
C GLY A 494 -13.36 40.89 -3.82
N PRO A 495 -14.27 41.24 -2.89
CA PRO A 495 -14.20 42.50 -2.16
C PRO A 495 -12.87 42.67 -1.41
N GLY A 496 -12.41 41.62 -0.72
CA GLY A 496 -11.22 41.66 0.14
C GLY A 496 -9.99 40.91 -0.39
N THR A 497 -10.09 40.19 -1.51
CA THR A 497 -9.02 39.29 -1.98
C THR A 497 -8.82 39.29 -3.49
N ILE A 498 -7.63 38.87 -3.93
CA ILE A 498 -7.31 38.50 -5.31
C ILE A 498 -6.55 37.17 -5.30
N SER A 499 -6.82 36.29 -6.25
CA SER A 499 -6.17 34.98 -6.35
C SER A 499 -5.49 34.78 -7.69
N TYR A 500 -4.42 33.99 -7.67
CA TYR A 500 -3.61 33.62 -8.83
C TYR A 500 -3.47 32.11 -8.90
N GLU A 501 -3.59 31.55 -10.10
CA GLU A 501 -3.07 30.21 -10.36
C GLU A 501 -1.55 30.27 -10.46
N VAL A 502 -0.88 29.28 -9.89
CA VAL A 502 0.58 29.20 -9.82
C VAL A 502 1.01 27.81 -10.27
N LEU A 503 1.97 27.75 -11.19
CA LEU A 503 2.67 26.54 -11.60
C LEU A 503 4.17 26.73 -11.35
N LEU A 504 4.78 25.76 -10.68
CA LEU A 504 6.20 25.73 -10.34
C LEU A 504 6.84 24.46 -10.89
N ASP A 505 8.05 24.58 -11.42
CA ASP A 505 8.91 23.42 -11.66
C ASP A 505 9.48 22.91 -10.33
N VAL A 506 9.49 21.58 -10.14
CA VAL A 506 10.11 20.94 -8.97
C VAL A 506 11.44 20.33 -9.37
N GLN A 507 11.41 19.24 -10.14
CA GLN A 507 12.58 18.59 -10.72
C GLN A 507 12.14 17.44 -11.64
N ALA A 508 12.97 17.03 -12.60
CA ALA A 508 12.75 15.83 -13.41
C ALA A 508 11.37 15.74 -14.09
N GLY A 509 10.81 16.89 -14.50
CA GLY A 509 9.49 16.99 -15.11
C GLY A 509 8.30 16.93 -14.13
N VAL A 510 8.56 16.79 -12.82
CA VAL A 510 7.56 16.97 -11.77
C VAL A 510 7.32 18.47 -11.55
N GLN A 511 6.06 18.86 -11.44
CA GLN A 511 5.62 20.24 -11.21
C GLN A 511 4.76 20.33 -9.95
N ALA A 512 4.57 21.54 -9.43
CA ALA A 512 3.62 21.84 -8.37
C ALA A 512 2.62 22.91 -8.86
N TYR A 513 1.33 22.64 -8.69
CA TYR A 513 0.24 23.55 -9.06
C TYR A 513 -0.56 23.97 -7.82
N GLY A 514 -1.05 25.20 -7.79
CA GLY A 514 -1.94 25.66 -6.73
C GLY A 514 -2.57 27.03 -6.98
N ILE A 515 -3.34 27.49 -6.01
CA ILE A 515 -3.93 28.83 -5.98
C ILE A 515 -3.30 29.64 -4.85
N LEU A 516 -2.67 30.76 -5.19
CA LEU A 516 -2.22 31.78 -4.24
C LEU A 516 -3.34 32.82 -4.06
N THR A 517 -3.84 33.02 -2.85
CA THR A 517 -4.84 34.06 -2.55
C THR A 517 -4.25 35.11 -1.61
N LEU A 518 -4.34 36.37 -2.04
CA LEU A 518 -3.76 37.54 -1.39
C LEU A 518 -4.87 38.49 -0.88
N PRO A 519 -4.66 39.15 0.26
CA PRO A 519 -5.45 40.32 0.65
C PRO A 519 -5.35 41.41 -0.42
N ARG A 520 -6.47 42.04 -0.77
CA ARG A 520 -6.55 42.97 -1.91
C ARG A 520 -5.78 44.27 -1.70
N ASP A 521 -5.67 44.72 -0.46
CA ASP A 521 -4.98 45.95 -0.07
C ASP A 521 -3.47 45.76 0.14
N MET A 522 -2.96 44.56 -0.12
CA MET A 522 -1.57 44.19 0.11
C MET A 522 -0.63 44.76 -0.96
N LYS A 523 0.46 45.38 -0.53
CA LYS A 523 1.58 45.87 -1.34
C LYS A 523 2.53 44.74 -1.65
N LEU A 524 2.78 44.53 -2.94
CA LEU A 524 3.61 43.43 -3.45
C LEU A 524 5.09 43.83 -3.62
N ASP A 525 5.46 45.06 -3.30
CA ASP A 525 6.82 45.61 -3.47
C ASP A 525 7.78 45.23 -2.33
N GLY A 526 7.29 44.51 -1.32
CA GLY A 526 8.04 44.13 -0.12
C GLY A 526 8.07 45.17 0.99
N SER A 527 7.33 46.28 0.85
CA SER A 527 7.16 47.26 1.94
C SER A 527 6.30 46.73 3.09
N GLU A 528 5.55 45.65 2.87
CA GLU A 528 4.91 44.85 3.91
C GLU A 528 5.19 43.36 3.69
N LYS A 529 5.27 42.60 4.77
CA LYS A 529 5.43 41.14 4.75
C LYS A 529 4.38 40.48 5.63
N ARG A 530 3.68 39.48 5.08
CA ARG A 530 2.59 38.78 5.80
C ARG A 530 2.90 37.28 5.93
N PRO A 531 2.47 36.65 7.03
CA PRO A 531 2.62 35.20 7.21
C PRO A 531 1.73 34.43 6.23
N VAL A 532 2.11 33.18 5.97
CA VAL A 532 1.44 32.31 4.99
C VAL A 532 0.72 31.17 5.69
N VAL A 533 -0.46 30.79 5.20
CA VAL A 533 -1.13 29.53 5.53
C VAL A 533 -1.31 28.69 4.28
N VAL A 534 -0.65 27.55 4.22
CA VAL A 534 -0.88 26.54 3.20
C VAL A 534 -2.16 25.77 3.53
N CYS A 535 -3.14 25.86 2.63
CA CYS A 535 -4.51 25.41 2.83
C CYS A 535 -4.79 24.13 2.02
N GLN A 536 -4.72 22.97 2.66
CA GLN A 536 -4.77 21.69 1.96
C GLN A 536 -6.18 21.07 1.95
N HIS A 537 -6.68 20.80 0.75
CA HIS A 537 -7.93 20.05 0.53
C HIS A 537 -7.74 18.53 0.73
N GLY A 538 -8.84 17.79 0.88
CA GLY A 538 -8.87 16.32 0.99
C GLY A 538 -8.96 15.57 -0.35
N LEU A 539 -9.23 14.27 -0.25
CA LEU A 539 -9.34 13.30 -1.35
C LEU A 539 -10.35 13.78 -2.42
N GLU A 540 -9.97 13.70 -3.70
CA GLU A 540 -10.73 14.21 -4.86
C GLU A 540 -11.07 15.72 -4.82
N GLY A 541 -10.61 16.42 -3.77
CA GLY A 541 -10.70 17.87 -3.66
C GLY A 541 -9.72 18.57 -4.60
N ARG A 542 -9.87 19.89 -4.70
CA ARG A 542 -9.00 20.74 -5.52
C ARG A 542 -8.67 22.04 -4.80
N PRO A 543 -7.64 22.79 -5.22
CA PRO A 543 -7.39 24.15 -4.72
C PRO A 543 -8.65 25.02 -4.72
N GLN A 544 -9.45 24.93 -5.78
CA GLN A 544 -10.70 25.68 -5.95
C GLN A 544 -11.74 25.38 -4.86
N SER A 545 -11.71 24.18 -4.27
CA SER A 545 -12.62 23.79 -3.18
C SER A 545 -12.37 24.57 -1.89
N THR A 546 -11.19 25.21 -1.75
CA THR A 546 -10.79 25.90 -0.51
C THR A 546 -11.06 27.40 -0.51
N VAL A 547 -11.46 27.97 -1.66
CA VAL A 547 -11.50 29.43 -1.87
C VAL A 547 -12.91 30.01 -2.01
N GLY A 548 -13.93 29.22 -2.35
CA GLY A 548 -15.26 29.76 -2.68
C GLY A 548 -16.43 28.79 -2.47
N GLU A 549 -17.41 28.84 -3.36
CA GLU A 549 -18.65 28.05 -3.31
C GLU A 549 -18.42 26.53 -3.37
N LYS A 550 -17.46 26.11 -4.22
CA LYS A 550 -17.20 24.70 -4.47
C LYS A 550 -16.82 23.99 -3.18
N ASP A 551 -17.56 22.93 -2.84
CA ASP A 551 -17.35 22.11 -1.64
C ASP A 551 -17.33 22.92 -0.32
N TYR A 552 -18.04 24.07 -0.31
CA TYR A 552 -18.05 24.98 0.83
C TYR A 552 -18.50 24.31 2.14
N HIS A 553 -19.39 23.31 2.08
CA HIS A 553 -19.83 22.58 3.27
C HIS A 553 -18.69 21.84 3.99
N TYR A 554 -17.62 21.48 3.28
CA TYR A 554 -16.40 20.91 3.87
C TYR A 554 -15.39 21.99 4.26
N TYR A 555 -15.09 22.94 3.37
CA TYR A 555 -13.91 23.80 3.53
C TYR A 555 -14.21 25.21 4.03
N LYS A 556 -15.47 25.64 4.00
CA LYS A 556 -15.90 26.99 4.43
C LYS A 556 -15.14 28.14 3.77
N ALA A 557 -14.62 27.90 2.56
CA ALA A 557 -13.73 28.82 1.85
C ALA A 557 -12.55 29.32 2.71
N PHE A 558 -12.00 28.47 3.58
CA PHE A 558 -11.05 28.88 4.62
C PHE A 558 -9.79 29.58 4.10
N ALA A 559 -9.31 29.27 2.89
CA ALA A 559 -8.19 29.99 2.28
C ALA A 559 -8.55 31.47 2.05
N THR A 560 -9.71 31.74 1.46
CA THR A 560 -10.20 33.11 1.27
C THR A 560 -10.50 33.80 2.60
N ARG A 561 -11.10 33.10 3.57
CA ARG A 561 -11.41 33.66 4.90
C ARG A 561 -10.16 34.04 5.68
N LEU A 562 -9.08 33.26 5.56
CA LEU A 562 -7.78 33.59 6.13
C LEU A 562 -7.12 34.77 5.38
N ALA A 563 -7.24 34.84 4.05
CA ALA A 563 -6.77 35.99 3.29
C ALA A 563 -7.52 37.29 3.65
N GLU A 564 -8.83 37.23 3.89
CA GLU A 564 -9.62 38.36 4.42
C GLU A 564 -9.14 38.81 5.81
N ARG A 565 -8.51 37.92 6.59
CA ARG A 565 -7.89 38.22 7.89
C ARG A 565 -6.44 38.73 7.77
N GLY A 566 -5.94 38.85 6.55
CA GLY A 566 -4.62 39.41 6.25
C GLY A 566 -3.52 38.37 6.07
N PHE A 567 -3.79 37.07 6.12
CA PHE A 567 -2.78 36.07 5.77
C PHE A 567 -2.58 35.99 4.25
N VAL A 568 -1.38 35.63 3.81
CA VAL A 568 -1.21 35.06 2.46
C VAL A 568 -1.66 33.60 2.53
N THR A 569 -2.41 33.11 1.55
CA THR A 569 -2.77 31.68 1.52
C THR A 569 -2.38 31.03 0.22
N PHE A 570 -1.96 29.76 0.31
CA PHE A 570 -1.62 28.95 -0.85
C PHE A 570 -2.33 27.60 -0.75
N ALA A 571 -3.16 27.26 -1.72
CA ALA A 571 -3.85 25.97 -1.80
C ALA A 571 -3.22 25.12 -2.90
N PRO A 572 -2.30 24.18 -2.58
CA PRO A 572 -1.70 23.29 -3.56
C PRO A 572 -2.65 22.17 -3.97
N GLN A 573 -2.52 21.74 -5.22
CA GLN A 573 -3.03 20.44 -5.65
C GLN A 573 -2.04 19.36 -5.23
N ASN A 574 -2.51 18.40 -4.45
CA ASN A 574 -1.80 17.15 -4.18
C ASN A 574 -2.26 16.04 -5.14
N LEU A 575 -1.59 14.88 -5.10
CA LEU A 575 -1.79 13.83 -6.12
C LEU A 575 -3.14 13.12 -6.07
N TYR A 576 -3.89 13.21 -4.96
CA TYR A 576 -5.11 12.43 -4.71
C TYR A 576 -6.37 12.90 -5.47
N LEU A 577 -6.28 12.90 -6.80
CA LEU A 577 -7.33 13.31 -7.73
C LEU A 577 -7.41 12.32 -8.91
N GLY A 578 -8.63 12.02 -9.36
CA GLY A 578 -8.87 11.19 -10.54
C GLY A 578 -9.04 9.70 -10.24
N TRP A 579 -9.42 9.36 -9.00
CA TRP A 579 -9.73 7.99 -8.56
C TRP A 579 -8.60 7.02 -8.87
N ASP A 580 -8.79 6.01 -9.73
CA ASP A 580 -7.74 5.02 -9.99
C ASP A 580 -6.50 5.64 -10.65
N LEU A 581 -6.61 6.81 -11.28
CA LEU A 581 -5.49 7.52 -11.90
C LEU A 581 -4.35 7.71 -10.90
N PHE A 582 -4.64 8.28 -9.72
CA PHE A 582 -3.60 8.53 -8.73
C PHE A 582 -3.33 7.32 -7.84
N ARG A 583 -4.35 6.50 -7.58
CA ARG A 583 -4.20 5.34 -6.68
C ARG A 583 -3.18 4.35 -7.20
N ILE A 584 -3.11 4.15 -8.52
CA ILE A 584 -2.10 3.29 -9.14
C ILE A 584 -0.69 3.87 -9.00
N LEU A 585 -0.52 5.18 -8.89
CA LEU A 585 0.79 5.80 -8.66
C LEU A 585 1.40 5.37 -7.32
N GLN A 586 0.58 5.11 -6.29
CA GLN A 586 1.08 4.55 -5.02
C GLN A 586 1.75 3.18 -5.25
N PHE A 587 1.22 2.35 -6.15
CA PHE A 587 1.79 1.03 -6.43
C PHE A 587 3.04 1.11 -7.30
N LYS A 588 3.09 2.07 -8.22
CA LYS A 588 4.33 2.40 -8.94
C LYS A 588 5.43 2.86 -7.97
N ALA A 589 5.11 3.78 -7.06
CA ALA A 589 6.04 4.26 -6.04
C ALA A 589 6.48 3.13 -5.10
N ASN A 590 5.54 2.30 -4.61
CA ASN A 590 5.84 1.17 -3.72
C ASN A 590 6.80 0.18 -4.37
N ALA A 591 6.71 -0.06 -5.68
CA ALA A 591 7.61 -0.97 -6.40
C ALA A 591 9.09 -0.56 -6.29
N VAL A 592 9.35 0.74 -6.15
CA VAL A 592 10.68 1.33 -5.98
C VAL A 592 10.88 1.88 -4.56
N GLY A 593 10.14 1.41 -3.56
CA GLY A 593 10.39 1.71 -2.15
C GLY A 593 10.11 3.16 -1.77
N CYS A 594 9.11 3.75 -2.41
CA CYS A 594 8.62 5.10 -2.22
C CYS A 594 7.08 5.10 -2.03
N THR A 595 6.52 6.25 -1.68
CA THR A 595 5.08 6.48 -1.54
C THR A 595 4.64 7.70 -2.35
N LEU A 596 3.34 8.01 -2.41
CA LEU A 596 2.89 9.27 -2.99
C LEU A 596 3.52 10.50 -2.29
N PHE A 597 3.83 10.40 -1.00
CA PHE A 597 4.48 11.48 -0.24
C PHE A 597 5.93 11.69 -0.63
N SER A 598 6.60 10.72 -1.26
CA SER A 598 7.95 10.88 -1.82
C SER A 598 8.02 11.93 -2.93
N VAL A 599 6.88 12.24 -3.56
CA VAL A 599 6.74 13.29 -4.57
C VAL A 599 6.14 14.55 -3.95
N MET A 600 5.10 14.41 -3.11
CA MET A 600 4.45 15.57 -2.47
C MET A 600 5.38 16.32 -1.51
N VAL A 601 6.31 15.66 -0.81
CA VAL A 601 7.26 16.34 0.07
C VAL A 601 8.18 17.29 -0.73
N PRO A 602 8.87 16.86 -1.82
CA PRO A 602 9.58 17.77 -2.71
C PRO A 602 8.72 18.88 -3.33
N GLN A 603 7.48 18.60 -3.74
CA GLN A 603 6.55 19.63 -4.21
C GLN A 603 6.35 20.71 -3.13
N HIS A 604 6.14 20.30 -1.88
CA HIS A 604 5.98 21.23 -0.76
C HIS A 604 7.28 21.96 -0.36
N ARG A 605 8.46 21.33 -0.52
CA ARG A 605 9.75 22.04 -0.39
C ARG A 605 9.86 23.15 -1.44
N GLN A 606 9.55 22.86 -2.71
CA GLN A 606 9.53 23.85 -3.79
C GLN A 606 8.54 24.99 -3.52
N ILE A 607 7.31 24.64 -3.13
CA ILE A 607 6.26 25.62 -2.81
C ILE A 607 6.73 26.54 -1.68
N THR A 608 7.24 25.98 -0.59
CA THR A 608 7.64 26.79 0.57
C THR A 608 8.89 27.62 0.31
N GLU A 609 9.85 27.13 -0.48
CA GLU A 609 11.02 27.89 -0.93
C GLU A 609 10.61 29.08 -1.81
N TRP A 610 9.76 28.84 -2.82
CA TRP A 610 9.27 29.90 -3.69
C TRP A 610 8.46 30.94 -2.93
N LEU A 611 7.54 30.51 -2.05
CA LEU A 611 6.75 31.42 -1.22
C LEU A 611 7.65 32.30 -0.34
N ALA A 612 8.66 31.73 0.31
CA ALA A 612 9.59 32.48 1.15
C ALA A 612 10.46 33.48 0.36
N GLY A 613 10.68 33.22 -0.93
CA GLY A 613 11.37 34.14 -1.84
C GLY A 613 10.52 35.33 -2.30
N LEU A 614 9.20 35.30 -2.13
CA LEU A 614 8.33 36.41 -2.54
C LEU A 614 8.58 37.64 -1.62
N PRO A 615 8.73 38.85 -2.19
CA PRO A 615 9.16 40.03 -1.43
C PRO A 615 8.17 40.43 -0.32
N PHE A 616 6.90 40.07 -0.49
CA PHE A 616 5.79 40.40 0.41
C PHE A 616 5.40 39.27 1.37
N VAL A 617 6.16 38.17 1.40
CA VAL A 617 5.95 37.05 2.31
C VAL A 617 6.96 37.10 3.45
N ASP A 618 6.50 36.77 4.65
CA ASP A 618 7.37 36.41 5.76
C ASP A 618 7.71 34.93 5.70
N GLY A 619 8.91 34.61 5.19
CA GLY A 619 9.36 33.24 4.93
C GLY A 619 9.59 32.37 6.17
N ASP A 620 9.66 32.96 7.37
CA ASP A 620 9.81 32.24 8.63
C ASP A 620 8.46 31.86 9.25
N ARG A 621 7.35 32.37 8.69
CA ARG A 621 6.00 32.22 9.23
C ARG A 621 5.06 31.58 8.22
N ILE A 622 5.37 30.36 7.82
CA ILE A 622 4.54 29.54 6.92
C ILE A 622 3.90 28.40 7.73
N GLY A 623 2.58 28.41 7.89
CA GLY A 623 1.82 27.34 8.54
C GLY A 623 1.19 26.36 7.56
N PHE A 624 0.92 25.14 8.01
CA PHE A 624 0.15 24.14 7.25
C PHE A 624 -1.20 23.89 7.92
N TYR A 625 -2.30 23.92 7.15
CA TYR A 625 -3.64 23.56 7.62
C TYR A 625 -4.37 22.71 6.58
N GLY A 626 -4.65 21.45 6.94
CA GLY A 626 -5.31 20.51 6.03
C GLY A 626 -6.48 19.74 6.64
N LEU A 627 -7.47 19.43 5.81
CA LEU A 627 -8.67 18.65 6.18
C LEU A 627 -8.69 17.27 5.50
N SER A 628 -9.06 16.21 6.23
CA SER A 628 -9.25 14.85 5.69
C SER A 628 -7.95 14.27 5.13
N TYR A 629 -7.88 13.87 3.85
CA TYR A 629 -6.60 13.54 3.21
C TYR A 629 -5.59 14.72 3.28
N GLY A 630 -6.05 15.96 3.34
CA GLY A 630 -5.21 17.11 3.66
C GLY A 630 -4.71 17.11 5.10
N GLY A 631 -5.50 16.58 6.04
CA GLY A 631 -5.07 16.26 7.41
C GLY A 631 -4.02 15.14 7.42
N LYS A 632 -4.18 14.11 6.57
CA LYS A 632 -3.14 13.10 6.33
C LYS A 632 -1.85 13.78 5.86
N SER A 633 -1.92 14.71 4.90
CA SER A 633 -0.78 15.52 4.45
C SER A 633 -0.16 16.35 5.60
N ALA A 634 -0.96 16.91 6.50
CA ALA A 634 -0.50 17.66 7.67
C ALA A 634 0.33 16.82 8.66
N MET A 635 0.20 15.49 8.59
CA MET A 635 0.96 14.54 9.41
C MET A 635 2.20 13.97 8.72
N ARG A 636 2.31 14.01 7.38
CA ARG A 636 3.50 13.49 6.66
C ARG A 636 4.43 14.58 6.13
N ILE A 637 3.89 15.71 5.70
CA ILE A 637 4.67 16.75 4.99
C ILE A 637 5.40 17.67 5.98
N PRO A 638 4.74 18.31 6.97
CA PRO A 638 5.43 19.17 7.93
C PRO A 638 6.59 18.53 8.69
N PRO A 639 6.56 17.24 9.09
CA PRO A 639 7.74 16.56 9.63
C PRO A 639 8.99 16.60 8.76
N LEU A 640 8.85 16.70 7.43
CA LEU A 640 9.93 16.56 6.43
C LEU A 640 10.22 17.85 5.64
N VAL A 641 9.51 18.92 5.96
CA VAL A 641 9.66 20.25 5.36
C VAL A 641 9.79 21.27 6.50
N ASP A 642 11.03 21.63 6.80
CA ASP A 642 11.38 22.44 7.98
C ASP A 642 10.77 23.83 7.98
N ARG A 643 10.48 24.38 6.78
CA ARG A 643 9.92 25.72 6.63
C ARG A 643 8.46 25.84 7.11
N TYR A 644 7.76 24.72 7.32
CA TYR A 644 6.48 24.77 8.02
C TYR A 644 6.71 25.02 9.50
N CYS A 645 6.37 26.21 9.98
CA CYS A 645 6.56 26.58 11.38
C CYS A 645 5.48 26.01 12.31
N LEU A 646 4.35 25.56 11.78
CA LEU A 646 3.27 24.88 12.52
C LEU A 646 2.47 23.93 11.61
N SER A 647 1.69 23.03 12.20
CA SER A 647 0.77 22.13 11.47
C SER A 647 -0.59 21.99 12.17
N ILE A 648 -1.67 22.03 11.39
CA ILE A 648 -3.04 21.77 11.83
C ILE A 648 -3.59 20.59 11.04
N CYS A 649 -3.94 19.52 11.76
CA CYS A 649 -4.59 18.32 11.22
C CYS A 649 -6.09 18.34 11.55
N SER A 650 -6.93 18.65 10.57
CA SER A 650 -8.38 18.69 10.73
C SER A 650 -9.05 17.44 10.16
N ALA A 651 -10.03 16.92 10.90
CA ALA A 651 -10.94 15.87 10.43
C ALA A 651 -10.24 14.60 9.90
N ASP A 652 -9.08 14.27 10.48
CA ASP A 652 -8.28 13.08 10.11
C ASP A 652 -7.54 12.47 11.30
N PHE A 653 -7.05 13.28 12.25
CA PHE A 653 -6.18 12.80 13.33
C PHE A 653 -6.85 11.72 14.20
N ASN A 654 -6.29 10.51 14.26
CA ASN A 654 -6.75 9.41 15.13
C ASN A 654 -5.67 8.30 15.25
N GLU A 655 -5.97 7.19 15.94
CA GLU A 655 -5.15 5.96 15.90
C GLU A 655 -5.18 5.39 14.46
N TRP A 656 -4.21 5.80 13.64
CA TRP A 656 -4.19 5.56 12.20
C TRP A 656 -3.88 4.11 11.83
N VAL A 657 -2.96 3.47 12.57
CA VAL A 657 -2.62 2.06 12.35
C VAL A 657 -3.84 1.17 12.59
N TRP A 658 -4.60 1.42 13.66
CA TRP A 658 -5.90 0.78 13.92
C TRP A 658 -6.90 1.09 12.80
N LYS A 659 -6.99 2.34 12.36
CA LYS A 659 -7.86 2.71 11.24
C LYS A 659 -7.49 1.95 9.97
N ASN A 660 -6.24 1.60 9.73
CA ASN A 660 -5.86 0.82 8.55
C ASN A 660 -6.02 -0.70 8.75
N ALA A 661 -5.69 -1.24 9.93
CA ALA A 661 -5.54 -2.68 10.10
C ALA A 661 -6.68 -3.39 10.85
N ALA A 662 -7.59 -2.67 11.51
CA ALA A 662 -8.64 -3.30 12.32
C ALA A 662 -9.76 -3.93 11.46
N THR A 663 -10.02 -5.22 11.66
CA THR A 663 -10.99 -5.98 10.86
C THR A 663 -12.26 -6.38 11.61
N ASP A 664 -12.33 -6.15 12.92
CA ASP A 664 -13.52 -6.48 13.70
C ASP A 664 -14.74 -5.67 13.24
N GLN A 665 -15.93 -6.23 13.44
CA GLN A 665 -17.18 -5.67 12.91
C GLN A 665 -17.46 -4.23 13.36
N TRP A 666 -17.03 -3.85 14.57
CA TRP A 666 -17.25 -2.51 15.08
C TRP A 666 -16.26 -1.52 14.44
N SER A 667 -14.97 -1.87 14.40
CA SER A 667 -13.92 -1.04 13.80
C SER A 667 -14.05 -0.91 12.28
N ALA A 668 -14.55 -1.95 11.59
CA ALA A 668 -14.74 -1.99 10.13
C ALA A 668 -15.70 -0.91 9.57
N ARG A 669 -16.42 -0.18 10.43
CA ARG A 669 -17.18 1.01 10.05
C ARG A 669 -16.26 2.18 9.70
N TYR A 670 -15.15 2.32 10.44
CA TYR A 670 -14.16 3.38 10.30
C TYR A 670 -12.91 2.92 9.54
N SER A 671 -12.55 1.64 9.64
CA SER A 671 -11.29 1.13 9.12
C SER A 671 -11.26 1.08 7.60
N TYR A 672 -10.09 1.36 7.00
CA TYR A 672 -9.81 1.23 5.57
C TYR A 672 -9.63 -0.23 5.09
N ALA A 673 -9.49 -1.20 6.01
CA ALA A 673 -9.31 -2.61 5.66
C ALA A 673 -10.37 -3.13 4.68
N ASN A 674 -11.59 -2.58 4.70
CA ASN A 674 -12.70 -2.97 3.84
C ASN A 674 -13.23 -1.85 2.90
N LYS A 675 -12.47 -0.77 2.67
CA LYS A 675 -12.91 0.41 1.88
C LYS A 675 -12.29 0.46 0.48
N GLY A 676 -12.71 1.42 -0.34
CA GLY A 676 -12.29 1.54 -1.74
C GLY A 676 -10.92 2.20 -1.94
N GLU A 677 -10.40 2.87 -0.92
CA GLU A 677 -9.13 3.58 -0.92
C GLU A 677 -7.95 2.61 -0.74
N TYR A 678 -7.68 1.79 -1.76
CA TYR A 678 -6.64 0.77 -1.74
C TYR A 678 -5.20 1.33 -1.75
N GLU A 679 -5.04 2.64 -1.95
CA GLU A 679 -3.76 3.37 -1.91
C GLU A 679 -3.37 3.87 -0.52
N ILE A 680 -4.30 3.85 0.44
CA ILE A 680 -4.17 4.60 1.70
C ILE A 680 -3.11 4.07 2.67
N PHE A 681 -2.67 2.82 2.45
CA PHE A 681 -1.79 2.02 3.29
C PHE A 681 -0.31 2.32 3.04
N GLU A 682 0.46 2.39 4.11
CA GLU A 682 1.90 2.66 4.09
C GLU A 682 2.62 1.51 4.79
N PHE A 683 3.66 0.97 4.16
CA PHE A 683 4.30 -0.26 4.65
C PHE A 683 4.92 -0.05 6.04
N ASP A 684 4.59 -0.94 6.98
CA ASP A 684 5.17 -0.98 8.32
C ASP A 684 4.94 0.25 9.21
N LEU A 685 3.87 1.04 9.01
CA LEU A 685 3.48 2.07 9.98
C LEU A 685 3.23 1.48 11.37
N GLY A 686 2.65 0.27 11.44
CA GLY A 686 2.44 -0.43 12.71
C GLY A 686 3.72 -0.63 13.51
N GLY A 687 4.84 -0.95 12.85
CA GLY A 687 6.13 -1.13 13.50
C GLY A 687 6.94 0.15 13.67
N THR A 688 6.54 1.27 13.06
CA THR A 688 7.36 2.47 12.96
C THR A 688 6.68 3.75 13.47
N PHE A 689 5.63 4.24 12.79
CA PHE A 689 4.99 5.52 13.09
C PHE A 689 3.46 5.42 13.05
N ASN A 690 2.81 6.01 14.04
CA ASN A 690 1.42 6.41 14.02
C ASN A 690 1.34 7.95 14.11
N TYR A 691 0.14 8.50 14.27
CA TYR A 691 -0.10 9.93 14.26
C TYR A 691 0.50 10.64 15.48
N PHE A 692 0.56 9.97 16.64
CA PHE A 692 1.35 10.46 17.76
C PHE A 692 2.84 10.58 17.39
N GLU A 693 3.43 9.53 16.83
CA GLU A 693 4.85 9.55 16.45
C GLU A 693 5.13 10.63 15.37
N MET A 694 4.21 10.84 14.42
CA MET A 694 4.30 11.92 13.44
C MET A 694 4.18 13.31 14.09
N ALA A 695 3.28 13.50 15.06
CA ALA A 695 3.21 14.73 15.85
C ALA A 695 4.49 14.96 16.67
N ALA A 696 5.12 13.89 17.17
CA ALA A 696 6.43 13.97 17.82
C ALA A 696 7.53 14.45 16.85
N LEU A 697 7.49 14.07 15.56
CA LEU A 697 8.40 14.62 14.57
C LEU A 697 8.16 16.11 14.26
N ILE A 698 6.95 16.62 14.47
CA ILE A 698 6.59 18.04 14.32
C ILE A 698 7.09 18.85 15.53
N CYS A 699 6.98 18.29 16.73
CA CYS A 699 7.50 18.86 17.98
C CYS A 699 8.97 19.29 17.82
N PRO A 700 9.37 20.49 18.32
CA PRO A 700 8.64 21.39 19.24
C PRO A 700 7.78 22.46 18.56
N ARG A 701 7.54 22.36 17.24
CA ARG A 701 6.70 23.31 16.52
C ARG A 701 5.24 23.21 17.00
N PRO A 702 4.46 24.30 16.95
CA PRO A 702 3.04 24.26 17.27
C PRO A 702 2.27 23.25 16.41
N PHE A 703 1.40 22.49 17.07
CA PHE A 703 0.59 21.45 16.46
C PHE A 703 -0.85 21.51 16.97
N MET A 704 -1.83 21.42 16.08
CA MET A 704 -3.25 21.45 16.45
C MET A 704 -4.05 20.34 15.75
N VAL A 705 -5.06 19.84 16.47
CA VAL A 705 -6.09 18.94 15.92
C VAL A 705 -7.45 19.65 15.95
N GLU A 706 -8.23 19.53 14.87
CA GLU A 706 -9.61 20.02 14.79
C GLU A 706 -10.56 18.84 14.51
N ARG A 707 -11.58 18.67 15.35
CA ARG A 707 -12.41 17.47 15.37
C ARG A 707 -13.90 17.78 15.62
N GLY A 708 -14.73 17.44 14.63
CA GLY A 708 -16.18 17.48 14.74
C GLY A 708 -16.75 16.19 15.37
N HIS A 709 -17.68 16.31 16.31
CA HIS A 709 -18.30 15.16 16.99
C HIS A 709 -19.10 14.23 16.06
N PHE A 710 -19.60 14.73 14.93
CA PHE A 710 -20.35 13.96 13.93
C PHE A 710 -19.52 13.57 12.72
N ASP A 711 -18.20 13.75 12.78
CA ASP A 711 -17.30 13.30 11.74
C ASP A 711 -17.21 11.77 11.71
N GLY A 712 -17.65 11.18 10.60
CA GLY A 712 -17.64 9.74 10.37
C GLY A 712 -16.26 9.14 10.10
N VAL A 713 -15.20 9.96 9.96
CA VAL A 713 -13.84 9.50 9.67
C VAL A 713 -13.23 8.66 10.78
N ALA A 714 -13.54 8.99 12.03
CA ALA A 714 -13.07 8.27 13.21
C ALA A 714 -14.05 8.50 14.36
N PRO A 715 -14.03 7.70 15.44
CA PRO A 715 -14.76 8.00 16.68
C PRO A 715 -13.93 8.89 17.62
N ASP A 716 -14.57 9.76 18.41
CA ASP A 716 -13.88 10.68 19.32
C ASP A 716 -12.89 9.97 20.25
N LYS A 717 -13.21 8.76 20.70
CA LYS A 717 -12.34 8.00 21.61
C LYS A 717 -10.96 7.70 21.03
N THR A 718 -10.84 7.40 19.73
CA THR A 718 -9.54 7.09 19.13
C THR A 718 -8.75 8.36 18.86
N VAL A 719 -9.43 9.46 18.52
CA VAL A 719 -8.83 10.79 18.42
C VAL A 719 -8.29 11.25 19.78
N ALA A 720 -9.09 11.12 20.84
CA ALA A 720 -8.71 11.49 22.20
C ALA A 720 -7.58 10.62 22.74
N TYR A 721 -7.61 9.30 22.46
CA TYR A 721 -6.54 8.37 22.80
C TYR A 721 -5.21 8.82 22.20
N GLU A 722 -5.19 9.09 20.89
CA GLU A 722 -3.97 9.48 20.20
C GLU A 722 -3.46 10.86 20.67
N PHE A 723 -4.37 11.83 20.87
CA PHE A 723 -4.00 13.18 21.28
C PHE A 723 -3.53 13.24 22.75
N ALA A 724 -3.98 12.32 23.61
CA ALA A 724 -3.48 12.24 24.98
C ALA A 724 -1.96 12.02 25.03
N LYS A 725 -1.41 11.23 24.10
CA LYS A 725 0.04 11.01 23.96
C LYS A 725 0.77 12.29 23.53
N VAL A 726 0.21 13.03 22.56
CA VAL A 726 0.73 14.35 22.14
C VAL A 726 0.77 15.33 23.31
N ARG A 727 -0.32 15.40 24.09
CA ARG A 727 -0.39 16.26 25.28
C ARG A 727 0.64 15.86 26.33
N ALA A 728 0.86 14.57 26.55
CA ALA A 728 1.88 14.09 27.49
C ALA A 728 3.28 14.56 27.07
N LEU A 729 3.63 14.43 25.79
CA LEU A 729 4.90 14.90 25.25
C LEU A 729 5.06 16.42 25.41
N TYR A 730 4.13 17.21 24.85
CA TYR A 730 4.27 18.66 24.83
C TYR A 730 4.16 19.28 26.23
N ALA A 731 3.16 18.88 27.01
CA ALA A 731 2.86 19.55 28.28
C ALA A 731 3.65 18.97 29.46
N ALA A 732 3.65 17.64 29.62
CA ALA A 732 4.20 17.02 30.81
C ALA A 732 5.70 16.74 30.70
N GLN A 733 6.17 16.30 29.53
CA GLN A 733 7.57 15.94 29.33
C GLN A 733 8.44 17.17 28.98
N LEU A 734 7.99 18.00 28.03
CA LEU A 734 8.79 19.15 27.54
C LEU A 734 8.39 20.51 28.11
N GLY A 735 7.29 20.62 28.86
CA GLY A 735 6.84 21.89 29.45
C GLY A 735 6.36 22.95 28.46
N ILE A 736 6.13 22.60 27.20
CA ILE A 736 5.69 23.48 26.10
C ILE A 736 4.21 23.28 25.74
N GLY A 737 3.38 22.91 26.71
CA GLY A 737 1.98 22.51 26.49
C GLY A 737 1.12 23.55 25.74
N LYS A 738 1.46 24.83 25.80
CA LYS A 738 0.76 25.91 25.04
C LYS A 738 0.95 25.82 23.52
N ARG A 739 1.83 24.94 23.03
CA ARG A 739 2.08 24.71 21.60
C ARG A 739 1.28 23.54 21.02
N ALA A 740 0.54 22.78 21.84
CA ALA A 740 -0.31 21.70 21.36
C ALA A 740 -1.74 21.86 21.88
N GLU A 741 -2.72 21.91 20.98
CA GLU A 741 -4.13 22.02 21.34
C GLU A 741 -5.04 21.19 20.43
N ILE A 742 -6.23 20.86 20.94
CA ILE A 742 -7.28 20.17 20.20
C ILE A 742 -8.59 20.92 20.35
N GLU A 743 -9.28 21.14 19.25
CA GLU A 743 -10.65 21.64 19.21
C GLU A 743 -11.63 20.49 18.99
N TRP A 744 -12.61 20.40 19.89
CA TRP A 744 -13.80 19.58 19.73
C TRP A 744 -14.99 20.51 19.50
N PHE A 745 -15.74 20.28 18.43
CA PHE A 745 -16.92 21.09 18.10
C PHE A 745 -18.10 20.21 17.68
N VAL A 746 -19.31 20.76 17.86
CA VAL A 746 -20.55 20.10 17.46
C VAL A 746 -20.74 20.31 15.96
N GLY A 747 -20.22 19.39 15.15
CA GLY A 747 -20.31 19.50 13.70
C GLY A 747 -19.87 18.25 12.96
N PRO A 748 -20.08 18.22 11.64
CA PRO A 748 -19.75 17.10 10.77
C PRO A 748 -18.26 17.11 10.39
N HIS A 749 -17.91 16.34 9.36
CA HIS A 749 -16.63 16.43 8.66
C HIS A 749 -16.52 17.79 7.94
N THR A 750 -15.85 18.77 8.55
CA THR A 750 -15.75 20.15 8.01
C THR A 750 -14.63 20.93 8.72
N ILE A 751 -14.14 22.00 8.08
CA ILE A 751 -13.36 23.06 8.74
C ILE A 751 -14.31 23.84 9.64
N ASN A 752 -14.00 23.95 10.94
CA ASN A 752 -14.75 24.82 11.84
C ASN A 752 -14.27 26.27 11.71
N GLY A 753 -12.95 26.47 11.76
CA GLY A 753 -12.35 27.78 11.55
C GLY A 753 -12.43 28.73 12.74
N ASP A 754 -12.83 28.26 13.93
CA ASP A 754 -12.89 29.11 15.13
C ASP A 754 -11.54 29.09 15.86
N LYS A 755 -11.26 28.05 16.65
CA LYS A 755 -10.00 27.98 17.42
C LYS A 755 -8.79 27.79 16.52
N THR A 756 -8.96 27.17 15.35
CA THR A 756 -7.88 27.04 14.37
C THR A 756 -7.42 28.41 13.84
N TYR A 757 -8.32 29.38 13.67
CA TYR A 757 -7.92 30.74 13.29
C TYR A 757 -7.25 31.48 14.46
N GLU A 758 -7.76 31.33 15.69
CA GLU A 758 -7.09 31.87 16.89
C GLU A 758 -5.66 31.33 17.05
N PHE A 759 -5.48 30.02 16.82
CA PHE A 759 -4.19 29.35 16.84
C PHE A 759 -3.24 29.92 15.80
N LEU A 760 -3.70 30.11 14.56
CA LEU A 760 -2.93 30.73 13.48
C LEU A 760 -2.51 32.16 13.83
N HIS A 761 -3.43 33.00 14.29
CA HIS A 761 -3.10 34.37 14.73
C HIS A 761 -2.05 34.38 15.85
N ARG A 762 -2.17 33.49 16.83
CA ARG A 762 -1.25 33.37 17.96
C ARG A 762 0.15 32.93 17.53
N HIS A 763 0.24 31.85 16.75
CA HIS A 763 1.52 31.20 16.45
C HIS A 763 2.22 31.75 15.20
N LEU A 764 1.48 32.38 14.28
CA LEU A 764 2.05 33.17 13.19
C LEU A 764 2.20 34.65 13.56
N GLN A 765 1.90 35.03 14.81
CA GLN A 765 2.07 36.39 15.33
C GLN A 765 1.42 37.45 14.41
N TRP A 766 0.17 37.22 14.03
CA TRP A 766 -0.60 38.13 13.18
C TRP A 766 -1.79 38.68 13.96
N PRO A 767 -2.01 40.01 13.99
CA PRO A 767 -3.09 40.61 14.78
C PRO A 767 -4.47 40.12 14.33
N VAL A 768 -5.37 39.95 15.30
CA VAL A 768 -6.78 39.65 15.01
C VAL A 768 -7.43 40.94 14.48
N THR A 769 -7.78 40.95 13.21
CA THR A 769 -8.58 42.05 12.65
C THR A 769 -10.03 41.88 13.14
N PRO A 770 -10.68 42.90 13.74
CA PRO A 770 -12.09 42.82 14.07
C PRO A 770 -12.88 42.47 12.81
N ALA A 771 -13.80 41.50 12.90
CA ALA A 771 -14.71 41.21 11.80
C ALA A 771 -15.44 42.51 11.41
N LYS A 772 -15.26 42.98 10.17
CA LYS A 772 -15.97 44.14 9.62
C LYS A 772 -17.40 43.76 9.26
#